data_AF-A0A8C2FID3-F1
#
_entry.id   AF-A0A8C2FID3-F1
#
_cell.length_a   1.000
_cell.length_b   1.000
_cell.length_c   1.000
_cell.angle_alpha   90.00
_cell.angle_beta   90.00
_cell.angle_gamma   90.00
#
_symmetry.space_group_name_H-M   'P 1'
#
loop_
_entity.id
_entity.type
_entity.pdbx_description
1 polymer ?
#
loop_
_entity_poly.entity_id
_entity_poly.type
_entity_poly.pdbx_seq_one_letter_code
_entity_poly.pdbx_strand_id
1 'polypeptide(L)'
;MQVSSVNNVKIYNLSHGKSLPEWLSDRKKRVLQQNDVDIQKRIELIQDFEMPTVCTSIRVSRDGQFILAAGTYKPRVRCYDTYQLSLKFERCLESDGELVTFDILSEDYSKLVFLHIDRYVEFHSQHGHYYKTRIPKFGRDFSYHYPSCDLYFVGASSEVFRLNLEQGRFLNSLQTDAAEINVCDINPVHQLFAAGTLEGRVDCWDPRVRSRVAVLDCALSSITDGTEVEGLPSVSALKFNGSLGMAVGTSTGQVLVYDLRSSRPLLVKDHYYGLPIKSLHFHDQLDLVLSADSKIIKMWNKDNGKVFSSIEPQANINDVCLYPGSGMLFTANEDPKMNTFYIPALGPAPRWCSFLDNLTEELEENPESTIYDDYKFVTRKDLENLGLTHLIGSPLLRAYMHGFFMDIRLYHKVKTMANPFAYEEYRKDRIRQKIEESRTQRVQLKKLPKVNKELAMKLMEESELPTRKKKKKDNLLSDDRFKVMFENPDYQVDERSEEFRLLNPIVSKVGEKRRQKLSQLVQQEEQEEEEVEGRGSSEEEESSDDDDKSWVEEVREQRRLIRAEERENRQQEPQRHSQPRFYQIKAGEEFRSFGDVARKQKMTSLEERLQREESSGRLNLNDTAVGSKQLTFTLKKVRFLKLGLM
;
A
#
# COMPACT_ATOMS: atom_id res chain seq x y z
N MET A 1 7.41 3.51 23.16
CA MET A 1 5.99 3.51 23.53
C MET A 1 5.78 2.44 24.58
N GLN A 2 5.34 2.82 25.78
CA GLN A 2 5.06 1.86 26.85
C GLN A 2 3.55 1.56 26.86
N VAL A 3 3.19 0.29 26.87
CA VAL A 3 1.79 -0.14 27.02
C VAL A 3 1.56 -0.51 28.47
N SER A 4 0.58 0.11 29.11
CA SER A 4 0.03 -0.35 30.38
C SER A 4 -1.39 -0.85 30.14
N SER A 5 -1.76 -1.96 30.78
CA SER A 5 -3.14 -2.45 30.75
C SER A 5 -3.70 -2.43 32.17
N VAL A 6 -4.79 -1.72 32.36
CA VAL A 6 -5.50 -1.64 33.64
C VAL A 6 -6.97 -1.89 33.34
N ASN A 7 -7.61 -2.79 34.09
CA ASN A 7 -9.01 -3.17 33.90
C ASN A 7 -9.35 -3.59 32.45
N ASN A 8 -8.44 -4.29 31.78
CA ASN A 8 -8.55 -4.69 30.37
C ASN A 8 -8.63 -3.51 29.36
N VAL A 9 -8.33 -2.28 29.79
CA VAL A 9 -8.16 -1.13 28.92
C VAL A 9 -6.66 -0.92 28.70
N LYS A 10 -6.23 -0.93 27.44
CA LYS A 10 -4.85 -0.59 27.07
C LYS A 10 -4.67 0.92 27.02
N ILE A 11 -3.64 1.37 27.72
CA ILE A 11 -3.21 2.76 27.77
C ILE A 11 -1.81 2.79 27.16
N TYR A 12 -1.64 3.71 26.22
CA TYR A 12 -0.44 3.86 25.45
C TYR A 12 0.28 5.13 25.86
N ASN A 13 1.44 5.00 26.50
CA ASN A 13 2.31 6.13 26.80
C ASN A 13 3.28 6.34 25.63
N LEU A 14 3.07 7.42 24.87
CA LEU A 14 3.82 7.75 23.67
C LEU A 14 5.14 8.46 24.00
N SER A 15 5.18 9.24 25.08
CA SER A 15 6.33 10.01 25.52
C SER A 15 7.35 9.22 26.35
N HIS A 16 7.05 7.96 26.70
CA HIS A 16 7.90 7.14 27.56
C HIS A 16 9.31 6.95 26.99
N GLY A 17 10.32 7.25 27.81
CA GLY A 17 11.73 7.09 27.49
C GLY A 17 12.59 8.21 28.07
N LYS A 18 13.88 7.95 28.29
CA LYS A 18 14.81 8.95 28.83
C LYS A 18 14.90 10.16 27.90
N SER A 19 14.94 11.36 28.47
CA SER A 19 15.34 12.57 27.73
C SER A 19 16.79 12.46 27.31
N LEU A 20 17.05 12.72 26.02
CA LEU A 20 18.41 12.96 25.59
C LEU A 20 18.81 14.33 26.14
N PRO A 21 19.96 14.45 26.81
CA PRO A 21 20.37 15.74 27.35
C PRO A 21 20.52 16.79 26.24
N GLU A 22 20.09 18.02 26.53
CA GLU A 22 20.11 19.14 25.58
C GLU A 22 21.54 19.51 25.14
N TRP A 23 22.54 19.33 26.02
CA TRP A 23 23.95 19.60 25.73
C TRP A 23 24.60 18.61 24.75
N LEU A 24 23.92 17.50 24.43
CA LEU A 24 24.45 16.51 23.50
C LEU A 24 24.34 17.05 22.06
N SER A 25 25.47 17.11 21.36
CA SER A 25 25.47 17.57 19.95
C SER A 25 24.63 16.67 19.06
N ASP A 26 23.99 17.25 18.05
CA ASP A 26 23.12 16.52 17.12
C ASP A 26 23.84 15.38 16.41
N ARG A 27 25.15 15.53 16.17
CA ARG A 27 25.97 14.46 15.61
C ARG A 27 26.03 13.24 16.53
N LYS A 28 26.17 13.44 17.85
CA LYS A 28 26.14 12.36 18.84
C LYS A 28 24.74 11.79 19.01
N LYS A 29 23.69 12.63 18.96
CA LYS A 29 22.29 12.16 18.93
C LYS A 29 22.03 11.21 17.77
N ARG A 30 22.49 11.55 16.55
CA ARG A 30 22.37 10.68 15.37
C ARG A 30 23.16 9.37 15.50
N VAL A 31 24.35 9.42 16.10
CA VAL A 31 25.14 8.19 16.35
C VAL A 31 24.44 7.29 17.37
N LEU A 32 23.85 7.86 18.43
CA LEU A 32 23.05 7.09 19.39
C LEU A 32 21.78 6.51 18.74
N GLN A 33 21.08 7.27 17.89
CA GLN A 33 19.94 6.76 17.13
C GLN A 33 20.30 5.59 16.21
N GLN A 34 21.52 5.54 15.69
CA GLN A 34 22.00 4.41 14.88
C GLN A 34 22.42 3.20 15.71
N ASN A 35 22.88 3.43 16.95
CA ASN A 35 23.43 2.37 17.79
C ASN A 35 22.36 1.72 18.71
N ASP A 36 21.44 2.52 19.23
CA ASP A 36 20.43 2.08 20.21
C ASP A 36 19.09 1.83 19.54
N VAL A 37 18.68 0.55 19.54
CA VAL A 37 17.41 0.09 18.98
C VAL A 37 16.21 0.72 19.68
N ASP A 38 16.30 0.98 20.98
CA ASP A 38 15.23 1.60 21.77
C ASP A 38 14.97 3.06 21.37
N ILE A 39 16.03 3.79 21.00
CA ILE A 39 15.92 5.17 20.51
C ILE A 39 15.40 5.15 19.08
N GLN A 40 15.81 4.18 18.27
CA GLN A 40 15.34 4.03 16.89
C GLN A 40 13.84 3.66 16.81
N LYS A 41 13.36 2.81 17.73
CA LYS A 41 11.95 2.42 17.85
C LYS A 41 11.10 3.45 18.60
N ARG A 42 11.69 4.58 19.03
CA ARG A 42 10.97 5.61 19.77
C ARG A 42 10.16 6.47 18.81
N ILE A 43 8.86 6.55 19.08
CA ILE A 43 7.93 7.40 18.35
C ILE A 43 7.87 8.73 19.08
N GLU A 44 8.17 9.82 18.38
CA GLU A 44 7.90 11.18 18.84
C GLU A 44 6.75 11.73 18.00
N LEU A 45 5.61 11.97 18.66
CA LEU A 45 4.41 12.46 17.99
C LEU A 45 4.58 13.91 17.55
N ILE A 46 4.94 14.76 18.51
CA ILE A 46 5.21 16.18 18.32
C ILE A 46 6.70 16.37 18.57
N GLN A 47 7.38 16.96 17.61
CA GLN A 47 8.80 17.28 17.71
C GLN A 47 9.04 18.31 18.83
N ASP A 48 10.07 18.06 19.64
CA ASP A 48 10.50 18.92 20.74
C ASP A 48 9.36 19.24 21.75
N PHE A 49 8.50 18.25 21.99
CA PHE A 49 7.46 18.29 23.03
C PHE A 49 8.05 18.09 24.43
N GLU A 50 8.98 18.96 24.78
CA GLU A 50 9.64 19.03 26.07
C GLU A 50 9.64 20.46 26.60
N MET A 51 9.98 20.62 27.87
CA MET A 51 10.28 21.84 28.59
C MET A 51 11.61 21.66 29.29
N PRO A 52 12.40 22.72 29.52
CA PRO A 52 13.73 22.56 30.11
C PRO A 52 13.71 22.04 31.57
N THR A 53 12.64 22.32 32.32
CA THR A 53 12.53 21.93 33.74
C THR A 53 11.19 21.28 34.04
N VAL A 54 10.14 22.08 34.13
CA VAL A 54 8.79 21.69 34.57
C VAL A 54 7.77 22.37 33.69
N CYS A 55 6.70 21.64 33.36
CA CYS A 55 5.52 22.21 32.75
C CYS A 55 4.46 22.47 33.83
N THR A 56 3.88 23.67 33.85
CA THR A 56 2.83 24.04 34.81
C THR A 56 1.45 23.68 34.29
N SER A 57 1.11 24.13 33.09
CA SER A 57 -0.22 23.98 32.49
C SER A 57 -0.14 23.71 30.99
N ILE A 58 -1.14 22.96 30.51
CA ILE A 58 -1.32 22.64 29.09
C ILE A 58 -2.76 22.94 28.70
N ARG A 59 -2.94 23.61 27.56
CA ARG A 59 -4.26 23.85 26.98
C ARG A 59 -4.23 23.56 25.49
N VAL A 60 -5.26 22.89 25.02
CA VAL A 60 -5.53 22.68 23.59
C VAL A 60 -6.50 23.75 23.12
N SER A 61 -6.28 24.29 21.93
CA SER A 61 -7.19 25.24 21.29
C SER A 61 -8.54 24.59 20.98
N ARG A 62 -9.59 25.39 20.84
CA ARG A 62 -10.95 24.86 20.58
C ARG A 62 -11.05 24.18 19.23
N ASP A 63 -10.32 24.68 18.26
CA ASP A 63 -10.19 24.07 16.93
C ASP A 63 -9.33 22.81 16.94
N GLY A 64 -8.65 22.53 18.05
CA GLY A 64 -7.77 21.36 18.21
C GLY A 64 -6.48 21.43 17.39
N GLN A 65 -6.18 22.57 16.76
CA GLN A 65 -4.97 22.77 15.94
C GLN A 65 -3.73 23.16 16.77
N PHE A 66 -3.92 23.90 17.87
CA PHE A 66 -2.81 24.44 18.64
C PHE A 66 -2.78 23.85 20.04
N ILE A 67 -1.59 23.47 20.48
CA ILE A 67 -1.34 23.01 21.85
C ILE A 67 -0.38 24.00 22.47
N LEU A 68 -0.77 24.61 23.58
CA LEU A 68 0.05 25.53 24.33
C LEU A 68 0.51 24.88 25.62
N ALA A 69 1.78 25.08 25.93
CA ALA A 69 2.43 24.58 27.13
C ALA A 69 3.19 25.72 27.82
N ALA A 70 2.99 25.86 29.12
CA ALA A 70 3.70 26.82 29.94
C ALA A 70 4.81 26.13 30.75
N GLY A 71 6.01 26.73 30.77
CA GLY A 71 7.17 26.25 31.52
C GLY A 71 7.65 27.26 32.57
N THR A 72 8.35 26.77 33.60
CA THR A 72 8.84 27.58 34.73
C THR A 72 10.19 28.25 34.48
N TYR A 73 11.16 27.54 33.91
CA TYR A 73 12.54 28.04 33.77
C TYR A 73 12.72 29.03 32.62
N LYS A 74 12.98 30.30 32.98
CA LYS A 74 12.73 31.47 32.14
C LYS A 74 11.30 31.38 31.61
N PRO A 75 10.32 31.91 32.35
CA PRO A 75 8.91 31.59 32.13
C PRO A 75 8.59 31.74 30.65
N ARG A 76 8.26 30.62 30.02
CA ARG A 76 8.13 30.52 28.57
C ARG A 76 6.88 29.77 28.20
N VAL A 77 6.34 30.14 27.05
CA VAL A 77 5.16 29.51 26.48
C VAL A 77 5.56 28.94 25.13
N ARG A 78 5.42 27.63 24.98
CA ARG A 78 5.60 26.93 23.71
C ARG A 78 4.24 26.69 23.07
N CYS A 79 4.12 27.08 21.80
CA CYS A 79 2.97 26.80 20.97
C CYS A 79 3.34 25.75 19.95
N TYR A 80 2.66 24.62 19.98
CA TYR A 80 2.81 23.51 19.05
C TYR A 80 1.67 23.53 18.04
N ASP A 81 1.99 23.37 16.76
CA ASP A 81 1.01 23.21 15.69
C ASP A 81 0.83 21.73 15.39
N THR A 82 -0.38 21.22 15.56
CA THR A 82 -0.67 19.79 15.42
C THR A 82 -0.62 19.32 13.96
N TYR A 83 -0.83 20.20 12.98
CA TYR A 83 -0.72 19.80 11.56
C TYR A 83 0.73 19.65 11.11
N GLN A 84 1.63 20.49 11.64
CA GLN A 84 3.06 20.43 11.31
C GLN A 84 3.84 19.52 12.27
N LEU A 85 3.21 19.07 13.37
CA LEU A 85 3.82 18.23 14.40
C LEU A 85 5.08 18.85 15.02
N SER A 86 5.16 20.19 15.04
CA SER A 86 6.36 20.90 15.45
C SER A 86 6.03 22.12 16.30
N LEU A 87 7.06 22.62 16.98
CA LEU A 87 6.99 23.91 17.67
C LEU A 87 6.80 25.04 16.65
N LYS A 88 5.73 25.82 16.81
CA LYS A 88 5.43 26.99 15.98
C LYS A 88 6.22 28.21 16.45
N PHE A 89 6.16 28.46 17.75
CA PHE A 89 6.97 29.51 18.38
C PHE A 89 7.17 29.21 19.87
N GLU A 90 8.22 29.80 20.41
CA GLU A 90 8.45 29.91 21.84
C GLU A 90 8.50 31.39 22.21
N ARG A 91 7.77 31.78 23.26
CA ARG A 91 7.81 33.14 23.82
C ARG A 91 8.30 33.06 25.24
N CYS A 92 9.37 33.79 25.55
CA CYS A 92 9.71 34.11 26.93
C CYS A 92 8.81 35.26 27.38
N LEU A 93 8.22 35.11 28.56
CA LEU A 93 7.43 36.16 29.20
C LEU A 93 8.37 37.20 29.78
N GLU A 94 7.93 38.45 29.74
CA GLU A 94 8.74 39.59 30.21
C GLU A 94 8.74 39.69 31.73
N SER A 95 7.70 39.17 32.39
CA SER A 95 7.67 39.07 33.84
C SER A 95 8.62 37.98 34.35
N ASP A 96 9.41 38.35 35.36
CA ASP A 96 10.19 37.41 36.17
C ASP A 96 9.30 36.45 36.99
N GLY A 97 8.00 36.75 37.10
CA GLY A 97 7.02 35.97 37.84
C GLY A 97 6.54 34.74 37.09
N GLU A 98 6.57 33.60 37.76
CA GLU A 98 6.06 32.32 37.24
C GLU A 98 4.57 32.40 36.86
N LEU A 99 4.19 31.57 35.88
CA LEU A 99 2.81 31.42 35.45
C LEU A 99 2.03 30.50 36.40
N VAL A 100 0.86 30.97 36.84
CA VAL A 100 -0.11 30.14 37.57
C VAL A 100 -0.96 29.37 36.58
N THR A 101 -1.77 30.09 35.80
CA THR A 101 -2.65 29.54 34.78
C THR A 101 -2.69 30.45 33.56
N PHE A 102 -3.10 29.88 32.42
CA PHE A 102 -3.37 30.63 31.21
C PHE A 102 -4.57 30.03 30.48
N ASP A 103 -5.20 30.84 29.64
CA ASP A 103 -6.33 30.41 28.82
C ASP A 103 -6.29 31.06 27.44
N ILE A 104 -6.92 30.39 26.49
CA ILE A 104 -7.03 30.80 25.09
C ILE A 104 -8.40 31.46 24.91
N LEU A 105 -8.41 32.75 24.56
CA LEU A 105 -9.67 33.49 24.36
C LEU A 105 -10.29 33.27 22.97
N SER A 106 -9.45 32.95 22.00
CA SER A 106 -9.84 32.71 20.61
C SER A 106 -9.97 31.21 20.35
N GLU A 107 -10.57 30.82 19.23
CA GLU A 107 -10.66 29.41 18.83
C GLU A 107 -9.27 28.81 18.48
N ASP A 108 -8.38 29.65 17.92
CA ASP A 108 -6.98 29.35 17.57
C ASP A 108 -5.98 29.55 18.76
N TYR A 109 -4.98 30.42 18.58
CA TYR A 109 -4.00 30.89 19.57
C TYR A 109 -3.87 32.43 19.52
N SER A 110 -4.75 33.10 18.79
CA SER A 110 -4.55 34.49 18.37
C SER A 110 -4.53 35.48 19.54
N LYS A 111 -5.28 35.17 20.60
CA LYS A 111 -5.43 35.94 21.83
C LYS A 111 -5.29 35.01 23.02
N LEU A 112 -4.32 35.32 23.88
CA LEU A 112 -3.99 34.54 25.08
C LEU A 112 -3.97 35.45 26.30
N VAL A 113 -4.35 34.88 27.44
CA VAL A 113 -4.29 35.55 28.74
C VAL A 113 -3.45 34.71 29.68
N PHE A 114 -2.50 35.37 30.34
CA PHE A 114 -1.60 34.78 31.30
C PHE A 114 -1.85 35.39 32.67
N LEU A 115 -2.03 34.55 33.69
CA LEU A 115 -2.08 34.96 35.08
C LEU A 115 -0.75 34.61 35.76
N HIS A 116 -0.04 35.64 36.21
CA HIS A 116 1.23 35.47 36.93
C HIS A 116 1.01 35.46 38.44
N ILE A 117 1.94 34.83 39.15
CA ILE A 117 1.97 34.86 40.63
C ILE A 117 2.02 36.30 41.16
N ASP A 118 2.68 37.22 40.44
CA ASP A 118 2.90 38.61 40.89
C ASP A 118 1.68 39.55 40.76
N ARG A 119 0.45 39.00 40.68
CA ARG A 119 -0.81 39.73 40.46
C ARG A 119 -0.93 40.42 39.11
N TYR A 120 0.02 40.18 38.23
CA TYR A 120 -0.04 40.71 36.88
C TYR A 120 -0.78 39.74 35.97
N VAL A 121 -1.54 40.32 35.05
CA VAL A 121 -2.18 39.63 33.95
C VAL A 121 -1.58 40.17 32.66
N GLU A 122 -1.05 39.27 31.83
CA GLU A 122 -0.46 39.60 30.55
C GLU A 122 -1.39 39.12 29.42
N PHE A 123 -1.71 40.05 28.52
CA PHE A 123 -2.49 39.80 27.32
C PHE A 123 -1.53 39.67 26.15
N HIS A 124 -1.61 38.55 25.45
CA HIS A 124 -0.79 38.27 24.28
C HIS A 124 -1.66 38.18 23.04
N SER A 125 -1.17 38.76 21.94
CA SER A 125 -1.74 38.63 20.60
C SER A 125 -0.85 37.75 19.72
N GLN A 126 -1.24 37.56 18.45
CA GLN A 126 -0.38 36.91 17.45
C GLN A 126 0.97 37.62 17.27
N HIS A 127 1.02 38.95 17.41
CA HIS A 127 2.23 39.74 17.23
C HIS A 127 3.16 39.73 18.45
N GLY A 128 2.72 39.18 19.59
CA GLY A 128 3.48 39.12 20.83
C GLY A 128 2.72 39.71 22.02
N HIS A 129 3.48 40.25 22.98
CA HIS A 129 2.92 40.91 24.16
C HIS A 129 2.09 42.14 23.74
N TYR A 130 0.84 42.20 24.19
CA TYR A 130 -0.09 43.28 23.87
C TYR A 130 -0.23 44.27 25.03
N TYR A 131 -0.58 43.78 26.21
CA TYR A 131 -0.84 44.64 27.36
C TYR A 131 -0.67 43.90 28.69
N LYS A 132 -0.28 44.64 29.72
CA LYS A 132 -0.09 44.13 31.08
C LYS A 132 -0.95 44.92 32.05
N THR A 133 -1.76 44.22 32.83
CA THR A 133 -2.60 44.81 33.89
C THR A 133 -2.27 44.20 35.23
N ARG A 134 -2.58 44.93 36.30
CA ARG A 134 -2.37 44.46 37.67
C ARG A 134 -3.71 44.30 38.37
N ILE A 135 -3.89 43.16 39.02
CA ILE A 135 -5.04 42.87 39.89
C ILE A 135 -4.69 43.30 41.33
N PRO A 136 -5.68 43.75 42.13
CA PRO A 136 -5.42 44.19 43.51
C PRO A 136 -4.80 43.10 44.40
N LYS A 137 -5.24 41.85 44.25
CA LYS A 137 -4.86 40.69 45.08
C LYS A 137 -4.28 39.55 44.23
N PHE A 138 -3.65 38.59 44.91
CA PHE A 138 -3.07 37.39 44.30
C PHE A 138 -4.15 36.52 43.69
N GLY A 139 -4.03 36.25 42.38
CA GLY A 139 -4.90 35.35 41.65
C GLY A 139 -4.39 33.92 41.75
N ARG A 140 -5.32 32.96 41.89
CA ARG A 140 -5.08 31.51 41.83
C ARG A 140 -5.62 30.91 40.55
N ASP A 141 -6.75 31.40 40.09
CA ASP A 141 -7.41 30.91 38.88
C ASP A 141 -8.23 32.03 38.22
N PHE A 142 -8.59 31.83 36.96
CA PHE A 142 -9.47 32.73 36.25
C PHE A 142 -10.28 32.01 35.17
N SER A 143 -11.44 32.57 34.84
CA SER A 143 -12.31 32.03 33.79
C SER A 143 -12.87 33.16 32.91
N TYR A 144 -13.00 32.88 31.62
CA TYR A 144 -13.48 33.85 30.63
C TYR A 144 -14.94 33.59 30.24
N HIS A 145 -15.78 34.61 30.40
CA HIS A 145 -17.17 34.59 29.96
C HIS A 145 -17.30 35.15 28.55
N TYR A 146 -17.56 34.26 27.57
CA TYR A 146 -17.62 34.59 26.16
C TYR A 146 -18.71 35.61 25.79
N PRO A 147 -19.96 35.51 26.30
CA PRO A 147 -21.03 36.42 25.85
C PRO A 147 -20.88 37.89 26.28
N SER A 148 -20.28 38.16 27.44
CA SER A 148 -20.08 39.54 27.94
C SER A 148 -18.64 40.04 27.86
N CYS A 149 -17.73 39.19 27.36
CA CYS A 149 -16.30 39.46 27.31
C CYS A 149 -15.68 39.83 28.67
N ASP A 150 -16.20 39.24 29.76
CA ASP A 150 -15.71 39.47 31.12
C ASP A 150 -14.73 38.36 31.54
N LEU A 151 -13.58 38.76 32.07
CA LEU A 151 -12.66 37.87 32.79
C LEU A 151 -12.94 37.93 34.29
N TYR A 152 -13.17 36.76 34.88
CA TYR A 152 -13.35 36.59 36.31
C TYR A 152 -12.05 36.07 36.93
N PHE A 153 -11.46 36.85 37.83
CA PHE A 153 -10.26 36.49 38.56
C PHE A 153 -10.60 36.11 39.99
N VAL A 154 -10.02 35.00 40.41
CA VAL A 154 -10.24 34.36 41.69
C VAL A 154 -8.91 34.20 42.41
N GLY A 155 -8.87 34.32 43.74
CA GLY A 155 -7.63 34.09 44.47
C GLY A 155 -7.71 34.31 45.98
N ALA A 156 -6.64 34.88 46.56
CA ALA A 156 -6.49 35.09 48.00
C ALA A 156 -7.34 36.28 48.52
N SER A 157 -8.60 36.33 48.12
CA SER A 157 -9.59 37.30 48.55
C SER A 157 -11.00 36.72 48.50
N SER A 158 -11.85 37.30 49.34
CA SER A 158 -13.31 37.14 49.34
C SER A 158 -13.99 37.70 48.09
N GLU A 159 -13.30 38.59 47.37
CA GLU A 159 -13.82 39.25 46.18
C GLU A 159 -13.36 38.54 44.91
N VAL A 160 -14.29 38.37 43.96
CA VAL A 160 -14.00 37.95 42.58
C VAL A 160 -13.90 39.20 41.71
N PHE A 161 -12.73 39.45 41.14
CA PHE A 161 -12.50 40.63 40.31
C PHE A 161 -12.97 40.38 38.89
N ARG A 162 -13.66 41.36 38.30
CA ARG A 162 -14.19 41.28 36.93
C ARG A 162 -13.51 42.32 36.06
N LEU A 163 -12.84 41.88 35.00
CA LEU A 163 -12.26 42.75 33.99
C LEU A 163 -13.03 42.58 32.68
N ASN A 164 -13.72 43.62 32.24
CA ASN A 164 -14.39 43.59 30.94
C ASN A 164 -13.37 43.94 29.84
N LEU A 165 -13.18 43.04 28.88
CA LEU A 165 -12.22 43.21 27.78
C LEU A 165 -12.73 44.13 26.67
N GLU A 166 -14.04 44.29 26.51
CA GLU A 166 -14.63 45.21 25.54
C GLU A 166 -14.49 46.67 25.98
N GLN A 167 -14.77 46.94 27.26
CA GLN A 167 -14.66 48.28 27.85
C GLN A 167 -13.25 48.61 28.35
N GLY A 168 -12.42 47.59 28.62
CA GLY A 168 -11.08 47.75 29.18
C GLY A 168 -11.07 48.27 30.62
N ARG A 169 -12.12 47.97 31.41
CA ARG A 169 -12.29 48.47 32.78
C ARG A 169 -12.57 47.33 33.75
N PHE A 170 -12.14 47.50 34.99
CA PHE A 170 -12.61 46.67 36.09
C PHE A 170 -14.06 47.04 36.44
N LEU A 171 -14.92 46.03 36.45
CA LEU A 171 -16.28 46.15 36.96
C LEU A 171 -16.30 45.90 38.47
N ASN A 172 -17.42 46.22 39.12
CA ASN A 172 -17.58 45.95 40.55
C ASN A 172 -17.31 44.46 40.83
N SER A 173 -16.51 44.18 41.86
CA SER A 173 -16.23 42.80 42.29
C SER A 173 -17.49 42.10 42.81
N LEU A 174 -17.51 40.77 42.70
CA LEU A 174 -18.52 39.94 43.36
C LEU A 174 -18.02 39.60 44.76
N GLN A 175 -18.82 39.88 45.79
CA GLN A 175 -18.47 39.60 47.18
C GLN A 175 -18.99 38.23 47.60
N THR A 176 -18.09 37.35 48.01
CA THR A 176 -18.43 36.04 48.61
C THR A 176 -18.25 36.10 50.12
N ASP A 177 -18.82 35.15 50.87
CA ASP A 177 -18.65 35.13 52.34
C ASP A 177 -17.32 34.51 52.78
N ALA A 178 -16.58 33.87 51.86
CA ALA A 178 -15.37 33.13 52.17
C ALA A 178 -14.13 34.03 52.22
N ALA A 179 -13.10 33.62 52.98
CA ALA A 179 -11.83 34.35 53.05
C ALA A 179 -11.00 34.25 51.76
N GLU A 180 -10.99 33.06 51.15
CA GLU A 180 -10.17 32.74 49.99
C GLU A 180 -10.92 31.81 49.03
N ILE A 181 -10.64 32.01 47.74
CA ILE A 181 -11.25 31.25 46.66
C ILE A 181 -10.11 30.66 45.80
N ASN A 182 -10.22 29.38 45.46
CA ASN A 182 -9.15 28.64 44.81
C ASN A 182 -9.37 28.48 43.31
N VAL A 183 -10.59 28.14 42.89
CA VAL A 183 -10.90 27.74 41.52
C VAL A 183 -12.17 28.41 41.03
N CYS A 184 -12.23 28.65 39.73
CA CYS A 184 -13.46 29.02 39.05
C CYS A 184 -13.69 28.25 37.76
N ASP A 185 -14.95 28.04 37.43
CA ASP A 185 -15.35 27.60 36.08
C ASP A 185 -16.67 28.26 35.69
N ILE A 186 -16.91 28.35 34.39
CA ILE A 186 -18.15 28.86 33.83
C ILE A 186 -18.81 27.75 33.05
N ASN A 187 -20.11 27.55 33.29
CA ASN A 187 -20.89 26.60 32.51
C ASN A 187 -21.03 27.11 31.06
N PRO A 188 -20.63 26.33 30.03
CA PRO A 188 -20.70 26.75 28.63
C PRO A 188 -22.13 26.99 28.13
N VAL A 189 -23.15 26.32 28.69
CA VAL A 189 -24.54 26.40 28.23
C VAL A 189 -25.31 27.50 28.95
N HIS A 190 -25.36 27.44 30.29
CA HIS A 190 -26.13 28.37 31.10
C HIS A 190 -25.37 29.64 31.47
N GLN A 191 -24.05 29.63 31.32
CA GLN A 191 -23.16 30.73 31.68
C GLN A 191 -23.17 31.06 33.18
N LEU A 192 -23.55 30.08 34.01
CA LEU A 192 -23.41 30.15 35.46
C LEU A 192 -21.92 30.14 35.81
N PHE A 193 -21.49 31.12 36.59
CA PHE A 193 -20.14 31.18 37.15
C PHE A 193 -20.13 30.48 38.50
N ALA A 194 -19.20 29.54 38.73
CA ALA A 194 -19.02 28.93 40.03
C ALA A 194 -17.60 29.19 40.56
N ALA A 195 -17.53 29.47 41.86
CA ALA A 195 -16.31 29.73 42.59
C ALA A 195 -16.16 28.72 43.74
N GLY A 196 -15.05 27.99 43.76
CA GLY A 196 -14.70 27.04 44.81
C GLY A 196 -13.91 27.73 45.94
N THR A 197 -14.43 27.68 47.15
CA THR A 197 -13.85 28.35 48.32
C THR A 197 -12.96 27.41 49.14
N LEU A 198 -12.07 28.01 49.96
CA LEU A 198 -11.23 27.28 50.90
C LEU A 198 -12.05 26.51 51.95
N GLU A 199 -13.23 27.02 52.33
CA GLU A 199 -14.08 26.44 53.37
C GLU A 199 -14.91 25.24 52.90
N GLY A 200 -14.66 24.75 51.68
CA GLY A 200 -15.40 23.62 51.12
C GLY A 200 -16.79 23.99 50.60
N ARG A 201 -17.04 25.28 50.31
CA ARG A 201 -18.28 25.77 49.71
C ARG A 201 -18.09 26.14 48.24
N VAL A 202 -19.10 25.94 47.42
CA VAL A 202 -19.17 26.40 46.03
C VAL A 202 -20.21 27.49 45.91
N ASP A 203 -19.75 28.69 45.56
CA ASP A 203 -20.61 29.86 45.35
C ASP A 203 -20.94 29.98 43.86
N CYS A 204 -22.23 29.90 43.54
CA CYS A 204 -22.75 30.00 42.18
C CYS A 204 -23.36 31.38 41.92
N TRP A 205 -22.94 32.02 40.83
CA TRP A 205 -23.32 33.36 40.41
C TRP A 205 -23.88 33.33 38.99
N ASP A 206 -24.94 34.10 38.77
CA ASP A 206 -25.41 34.42 37.42
C ASP A 206 -24.86 35.79 37.01
N PRO A 207 -24.10 35.90 35.91
CA PRO A 207 -23.61 37.16 35.37
C PRO A 207 -24.70 38.22 35.15
N ARG A 208 -25.94 37.77 34.88
CA ARG A 208 -27.09 38.66 34.60
C ARG A 208 -27.63 39.30 35.86
N VAL A 209 -27.78 38.51 36.92
CA VAL A 209 -28.41 38.95 38.18
C VAL A 209 -27.40 39.66 39.09
N ARG A 210 -26.09 39.47 38.87
CA ARG A 210 -24.98 40.12 39.61
C ARG A 210 -25.04 39.90 41.13
N SER A 211 -25.90 39.01 41.60
CA SER A 211 -26.00 38.54 42.97
C SER A 211 -25.70 37.05 43.02
N ARG A 212 -25.32 36.57 44.20
CA ARG A 212 -25.13 35.15 44.43
C ARG A 212 -26.47 34.44 44.33
N VAL A 213 -26.52 33.37 43.54
CA VAL A 213 -27.75 32.60 43.29
C VAL A 213 -27.86 31.44 44.27
N ALA A 214 -26.77 30.70 44.46
CA ALA A 214 -26.75 29.54 45.33
C ALA A 214 -25.39 29.38 46.01
N VAL A 215 -25.42 28.80 47.20
CA VAL A 215 -24.26 28.32 47.95
C VAL A 215 -24.45 26.83 48.13
N LEU A 216 -23.47 26.05 47.71
CA LEU A 216 -23.47 24.60 47.88
C LEU A 216 -22.37 24.23 48.86
N ASP A 217 -22.72 23.47 49.89
CA ASP A 217 -21.78 23.02 50.91
C ASP A 217 -21.26 21.63 50.57
N CYS A 218 -20.01 21.54 50.12
CA CYS A 218 -19.34 20.30 49.79
C CYS A 218 -18.64 19.67 51.00
N ALA A 219 -18.38 20.43 52.06
CA ALA A 219 -17.58 19.99 53.20
C ALA A 219 -18.32 18.93 54.01
N LEU A 220 -19.62 19.11 54.22
CA LEU A 220 -20.44 18.14 54.95
C LEU A 220 -20.66 16.84 54.17
N SER A 221 -20.67 16.91 52.84
CA SER A 221 -20.93 15.77 51.97
C SER A 221 -19.70 14.93 51.63
N SER A 222 -18.50 15.47 51.87
CA SER A 222 -17.22 14.78 51.68
C SER A 222 -16.87 13.87 52.85
N ILE A 223 -17.42 14.16 54.04
CA ILE A 223 -17.21 13.36 55.24
C ILE A 223 -18.12 12.12 55.16
N THR A 224 -17.62 11.05 54.55
CA THR A 224 -18.20 9.72 54.67
C THR A 224 -17.78 9.06 55.99
N ASP A 225 -18.65 8.24 56.59
CA ASP A 225 -18.39 7.51 57.83
C ASP A 225 -17.13 6.63 57.72
N GLY A 226 -15.96 7.15 58.12
CA GLY A 226 -14.69 6.42 58.11
C GLY A 226 -13.43 7.22 57.81
N THR A 227 -13.52 8.50 57.40
CA THR A 227 -12.34 9.35 57.17
C THR A 227 -12.02 10.20 58.38
N GLU A 228 -10.88 9.95 59.04
CA GLU A 228 -10.32 10.85 60.06
C GLU A 228 -9.94 12.18 59.39
N VAL A 229 -10.63 13.24 59.75
CA VAL A 229 -10.48 14.56 59.13
C VAL A 229 -9.28 15.28 59.75
N GLU A 230 -8.12 15.27 59.08
CA GLU A 230 -6.97 16.09 59.48
C GLU A 230 -7.15 17.59 59.16
N GLY A 231 -8.20 17.97 58.41
CA GLY A 231 -8.56 19.37 58.14
C GLY A 231 -9.85 19.54 57.32
N LEU A 232 -10.41 20.74 57.30
CA LEU A 232 -11.58 21.07 56.47
C LEU A 232 -11.28 20.82 54.97
N PRO A 233 -12.10 20.03 54.25
CA PRO A 233 -11.89 19.75 52.84
C PRO A 233 -12.14 21.00 52.00
N SER A 234 -11.06 21.62 51.53
CA SER A 234 -11.12 22.78 50.63
C SER A 234 -11.38 22.37 49.19
N VAL A 235 -12.09 23.20 48.42
CA VAL A 235 -12.31 22.93 46.98
C VAL A 235 -11.04 23.28 46.20
N SER A 236 -10.49 22.31 45.47
CA SER A 236 -9.25 22.43 44.69
C SER A 236 -9.43 22.32 43.19
N ALA A 237 -10.54 21.77 42.71
CA ALA A 237 -10.87 21.69 41.28
C ALA A 237 -12.40 21.80 41.10
N LEU A 238 -12.83 22.42 39.99
CA LEU A 238 -14.25 22.55 39.65
C LEU A 238 -14.40 22.46 38.13
N LYS A 239 -15.35 21.65 37.67
CA LYS A 239 -15.68 21.56 36.24
C LYS A 239 -17.17 21.37 36.01
N PHE A 240 -17.71 22.06 35.00
CA PHE A 240 -19.06 21.79 34.51
C PHE A 240 -19.08 20.74 33.38
N ASN A 241 -20.14 19.94 33.36
CA ASN A 241 -20.50 19.03 32.27
C ASN A 241 -21.87 19.44 31.71
N GLY A 242 -21.86 19.96 30.49
CA GLY A 242 -23.05 20.34 29.77
C GLY A 242 -23.94 21.28 30.59
N SER A 243 -25.24 20.99 30.64
CA SER A 243 -26.23 21.84 31.31
C SER A 243 -26.32 21.63 32.81
N LEU A 244 -26.26 20.38 33.30
CA LEU A 244 -26.68 20.04 34.66
C LEU A 244 -25.57 19.46 35.55
N GLY A 245 -24.56 18.82 34.96
CA GLY A 245 -23.53 18.15 35.73
C GLY A 245 -22.47 19.13 36.23
N MET A 246 -22.04 18.96 37.46
CA MET A 246 -20.92 19.68 38.06
C MET A 246 -20.05 18.68 38.82
N ALA A 247 -18.73 18.70 38.63
CA ALA A 247 -17.79 17.98 39.48
C ALA A 247 -16.99 18.96 40.32
N VAL A 248 -16.82 18.60 41.59
CA VAL A 248 -16.05 19.34 42.58
C VAL A 248 -14.99 18.41 43.15
N GLY A 249 -13.73 18.83 43.10
CA GLY A 249 -12.60 18.11 43.69
C GLY A 249 -12.20 18.78 44.99
N THR A 250 -11.96 17.98 46.02
CA THR A 250 -11.45 18.46 47.30
C THR A 250 -9.94 18.28 47.40
N SER A 251 -9.32 19.03 48.30
CA SER A 251 -7.92 18.90 48.67
C SER A 251 -7.59 17.59 49.38
N THR A 252 -8.60 16.91 49.94
CA THR A 252 -8.47 15.59 50.57
C THR A 252 -8.45 14.43 49.58
N GLY A 253 -8.60 14.69 48.28
CA GLY A 253 -8.56 13.66 47.23
C GLY A 253 -9.92 13.05 46.88
N GLN A 254 -11.02 13.71 47.28
CA GLN A 254 -12.37 13.25 46.99
C GLN A 254 -13.01 14.08 45.87
N VAL A 255 -13.62 13.38 44.92
CA VAL A 255 -14.39 13.97 43.82
C VAL A 255 -15.87 13.81 44.13
N LEU A 256 -16.59 14.91 44.15
CA LEU A 256 -18.03 14.99 44.34
C LEU A 256 -18.68 15.36 43.02
N VAL A 257 -19.64 14.55 42.56
CA VAL A 257 -20.46 14.86 41.38
C VAL A 257 -21.81 15.36 41.86
N TYR A 258 -22.19 16.51 41.36
CA TYR A 258 -23.45 17.18 41.62
C TYR A 258 -24.28 17.28 40.34
N ASP A 259 -25.59 17.22 40.51
CA ASP A 259 -26.54 17.86 39.61
C ASP A 259 -26.84 19.24 40.19
N LEU A 260 -26.78 20.29 39.36
CA LEU A 260 -27.08 21.68 39.72
C LEU A 260 -28.44 21.86 40.42
N ARG A 261 -29.37 20.93 40.23
CA ARG A 261 -30.71 20.96 40.85
C ARG A 261 -30.72 20.45 42.29
N SER A 262 -29.75 19.66 42.70
CA SER A 262 -29.72 18.98 44.00
C SER A 262 -28.55 19.45 44.85
N SER A 263 -28.81 19.75 46.12
CA SER A 263 -27.77 20.10 47.09
C SER A 263 -26.99 18.89 47.61
N ARG A 264 -27.43 17.66 47.31
CA ARG A 264 -26.73 16.42 47.69
C ARG A 264 -25.90 15.93 46.50
N PRO A 265 -24.68 15.41 46.72
CA PRO A 265 -23.92 14.81 45.64
C PRO A 265 -24.63 13.55 45.13
N LEU A 266 -24.56 13.32 43.83
CA LEU A 266 -24.97 12.07 43.20
C LEU A 266 -23.98 10.95 43.51
N LEU A 267 -22.69 11.28 43.47
CA LEU A 267 -21.61 10.33 43.71
C LEU A 267 -20.46 11.02 44.44
N VAL A 268 -19.91 10.33 45.44
CA VAL A 268 -18.66 10.68 46.11
C VAL A 268 -17.64 9.61 45.77
N LYS A 269 -16.48 10.01 45.26
CA LYS A 269 -15.41 9.08 44.90
C LYS A 269 -14.08 9.54 45.47
N ASP A 270 -13.42 8.63 46.19
CA ASP A 270 -12.13 8.90 46.80
C ASP A 270 -10.98 8.33 45.95
N HIS A 271 -9.88 9.07 45.91
CA HIS A 271 -8.63 8.63 45.33
C HIS A 271 -7.75 7.83 46.30
N TYR A 272 -8.04 7.89 47.61
CA TYR A 272 -7.36 7.20 48.72
C TYR A 272 -5.94 7.65 49.05
N TYR A 273 -5.30 8.48 48.22
CA TYR A 273 -3.95 8.99 48.50
C TYR A 273 -3.92 10.20 49.45
N GLY A 274 -5.07 10.82 49.74
CA GLY A 274 -5.13 12.04 50.55
C GLY A 274 -4.44 13.24 49.91
N LEU A 275 -4.22 13.21 48.58
CA LEU A 275 -3.60 14.29 47.82
C LEU A 275 -4.68 15.15 47.17
N PRO A 276 -4.45 16.46 46.98
CA PRO A 276 -5.43 17.34 46.35
C PRO A 276 -5.64 16.98 44.89
N ILE A 277 -6.91 17.01 44.48
CA ILE A 277 -7.29 16.88 43.07
C ILE A 277 -6.89 18.16 42.35
N LYS A 278 -6.02 18.05 41.34
CA LYS A 278 -5.51 19.20 40.59
C LYS A 278 -6.41 19.56 39.41
N SER A 279 -6.89 18.56 38.67
CA SER A 279 -7.75 18.80 37.51
C SER A 279 -8.88 17.79 37.39
N LEU A 280 -9.99 18.27 36.84
CA LEU A 280 -11.20 17.51 36.57
C LEU A 280 -11.65 17.79 35.14
N HIS A 281 -11.88 16.74 34.38
CA HIS A 281 -12.44 16.84 33.03
C HIS A 281 -13.57 15.83 32.84
N PHE A 282 -14.50 16.19 31.97
CA PHE A 282 -15.55 15.30 31.52
C PHE A 282 -15.30 14.91 30.07
N HIS A 283 -15.61 13.66 29.75
CA HIS A 283 -15.64 13.16 28.40
C HIS A 283 -17.07 12.82 28.00
N ASP A 284 -17.66 13.65 27.15
CA ASP A 284 -19.09 13.61 26.83
C ASP A 284 -19.50 12.36 26.04
N GLN A 285 -18.60 11.75 25.27
CA GLN A 285 -18.95 10.60 24.41
C GLN A 285 -19.24 9.32 25.20
N LEU A 286 -18.61 9.16 26.36
CA LEU A 286 -18.71 7.93 27.18
C LEU A 286 -19.19 8.23 28.62
N ASP A 287 -19.63 9.46 28.89
CA ASP A 287 -20.02 9.93 30.24
C ASP A 287 -18.98 9.59 31.32
N LEU A 288 -17.70 9.71 30.95
CA LEU A 288 -16.57 9.46 31.83
C LEU A 288 -16.14 10.75 32.52
N VAL A 289 -15.85 10.64 33.82
CA VAL A 289 -15.20 11.66 34.62
C VAL A 289 -13.73 11.29 34.74
N LEU A 290 -12.87 12.24 34.40
CA LEU A 290 -11.43 12.14 34.54
C LEU A 290 -11.01 13.01 35.72
N SER A 291 -10.45 12.36 36.73
CA SER A 291 -9.95 13.01 37.94
C SER A 291 -8.46 12.77 38.09
N ALA A 292 -7.72 13.84 38.32
CA ALA A 292 -6.27 13.80 38.42
C ALA A 292 -5.79 14.33 39.78
N ASP A 293 -5.00 13.51 40.47
CA ASP A 293 -4.16 13.95 41.58
C ASP A 293 -2.75 14.23 41.09
N SER A 294 -1.87 14.63 42.01
CA SER A 294 -0.44 14.74 41.71
C SER A 294 0.20 13.45 41.19
N LYS A 295 -0.30 12.26 41.53
CA LYS A 295 0.34 10.98 41.18
C LYS A 295 -0.45 10.11 40.21
N ILE A 296 -1.77 10.19 40.23
CA ILE A 296 -2.64 9.27 39.51
C ILE A 296 -3.71 10.01 38.74
N ILE A 297 -4.07 9.48 37.58
CA ILE A 297 -5.25 9.89 36.82
C ILE A 297 -6.22 8.71 36.85
N LYS A 298 -7.44 8.92 37.34
CA LYS A 298 -8.51 7.93 37.32
C LYS A 298 -9.58 8.38 36.33
N MET A 299 -10.02 7.45 35.49
CA MET A 299 -11.19 7.62 34.64
C MET A 299 -12.29 6.72 35.14
N TRP A 300 -13.50 7.24 35.23
CA TRP A 300 -14.61 6.48 35.80
C TRP A 300 -15.97 6.98 35.34
N ASN A 301 -16.94 6.07 35.33
CA ASN A 301 -18.28 6.39 34.82
C ASN A 301 -19.03 7.28 35.80
N LYS A 302 -19.60 8.37 35.31
CA LYS A 302 -20.36 9.35 36.09
C LYS A 302 -21.50 8.73 36.90
N ASP A 303 -22.27 7.82 36.29
CA ASP A 303 -23.48 7.25 36.92
C ASP A 303 -23.16 6.09 37.88
N ASN A 304 -22.23 5.23 37.49
CA ASN A 304 -21.95 3.97 38.19
C ASN A 304 -20.80 4.09 39.20
N GLY A 305 -19.96 5.11 39.10
CA GLY A 305 -18.75 5.29 39.91
C GLY A 305 -17.64 4.26 39.68
N LYS A 306 -17.88 3.21 38.86
CA LYS A 306 -16.87 2.19 38.55
C LYS A 306 -15.69 2.81 37.81
N VAL A 307 -14.47 2.46 38.26
CA VAL A 307 -13.22 2.87 37.61
C VAL A 307 -13.12 2.19 36.26
N PHE A 308 -13.03 2.99 35.20
CA PHE A 308 -12.79 2.52 33.84
C PHE A 308 -11.32 2.17 33.69
N SER A 309 -10.42 3.13 33.93
CA SER A 309 -8.98 2.95 33.85
C SER A 309 -8.26 3.86 34.85
N SER A 310 -7.00 3.52 35.17
CA SER A 310 -6.10 4.37 35.94
C SER A 310 -4.76 4.48 35.25
N ILE A 311 -4.21 5.69 35.23
CA ILE A 311 -2.90 6.01 34.67
C ILE A 311 -2.00 6.47 35.81
N GLU A 312 -0.87 5.81 35.96
CA GLU A 312 0.18 6.15 36.91
C GLU A 312 1.42 6.62 36.14
N PRO A 313 1.59 7.94 35.91
CA PRO A 313 2.83 8.47 35.38
C PRO A 313 3.98 8.32 36.39
N GLN A 314 5.22 8.30 35.87
CA GLN A 314 6.42 8.18 36.71
C GLN A 314 6.73 9.46 37.50
N ALA A 315 6.37 10.62 36.95
CA ALA A 315 6.56 11.92 37.57
C ALA A 315 5.23 12.53 38.02
N ASN A 316 5.32 13.48 38.95
CA ASN A 316 4.15 14.19 39.46
C ASN A 316 3.52 15.04 38.36
N ILE A 317 2.19 15.09 38.39
CA ILE A 317 1.32 15.80 37.46
C ILE A 317 0.96 17.15 38.06
N ASN A 318 0.96 18.20 37.24
CA ASN A 318 0.49 19.54 37.59
C ASN A 318 -0.87 19.86 36.98
N ASP A 319 -1.07 19.48 35.72
CA ASP A 319 -2.32 19.72 35.00
C ASP A 319 -2.54 18.59 33.99
N VAL A 320 -3.79 18.39 33.61
CA VAL A 320 -4.19 17.38 32.62
C VAL A 320 -5.10 18.05 31.62
N CYS A 321 -4.92 17.79 30.34
CA CYS A 321 -5.78 18.31 29.29
C CYS A 321 -6.19 17.19 28.35
N LEU A 322 -7.50 16.99 28.19
CA LEU A 322 -8.07 16.10 27.19
C LEU A 322 -8.14 16.80 25.84
N TYR A 323 -7.80 16.08 24.79
CA TYR A 323 -8.05 16.56 23.43
C TYR A 323 -9.54 16.37 23.09
N PRO A 324 -10.23 17.41 22.57
CA PRO A 324 -11.66 17.32 22.27
C PRO A 324 -11.99 16.18 21.28
N GLY A 325 -12.92 15.30 21.67
CA GLY A 325 -13.47 14.26 20.80
C GLY A 325 -12.49 13.14 20.39
N SER A 326 -11.32 13.05 21.03
CA SER A 326 -10.35 11.97 20.80
C SER A 326 -9.92 11.29 22.10
N GLY A 327 -9.31 10.11 21.99
CA GLY A 327 -8.76 9.36 23.12
C GLY A 327 -7.40 9.87 23.64
N MET A 328 -6.95 11.07 23.23
CA MET A 328 -5.64 11.60 23.60
C MET A 328 -5.69 12.51 24.82
N LEU A 329 -4.69 12.37 25.67
CA LEU A 329 -4.54 13.08 26.92
C LEU A 329 -3.11 13.62 27.06
N PHE A 330 -3.00 14.91 27.34
CA PHE A 330 -1.75 15.59 27.63
C PHE A 330 -1.65 15.82 29.13
N THR A 331 -0.49 15.55 29.73
CA THR A 331 -0.24 15.87 31.14
C THR A 331 0.97 16.79 31.28
N ALA A 332 0.79 17.87 32.02
CA ALA A 332 1.88 18.68 32.51
C ALA A 332 2.50 17.98 33.71
N ASN A 333 3.81 17.77 33.71
CA ASN A 333 4.54 17.07 34.74
C ASN A 333 5.81 17.82 35.17
N GLU A 334 6.41 17.33 36.25
CA GLU A 334 7.69 17.82 36.79
C GLU A 334 8.93 17.32 36.04
N ASP A 335 8.75 16.56 34.94
CA ASP A 335 9.84 16.14 34.08
C ASP A 335 10.00 17.09 32.88
N PRO A 336 11.20 17.16 32.28
CA PRO A 336 11.41 17.89 31.04
C PRO A 336 10.50 17.41 29.91
N LYS A 337 10.21 16.11 29.83
CA LYS A 337 9.31 15.57 28.81
C LYS A 337 7.88 15.52 29.33
N MET A 338 7.01 16.20 28.58
CA MET A 338 5.58 16.23 28.86
C MET A 338 4.95 14.92 28.41
N ASN A 339 4.08 14.33 29.25
CA ASN A 339 3.52 13.04 28.90
C ASN A 339 2.29 13.12 28.00
N THR A 340 2.26 12.22 27.02
CA THR A 340 1.14 12.04 26.09
C THR A 340 0.62 10.61 26.19
N PHE A 341 -0.64 10.49 26.61
CA PHE A 341 -1.32 9.22 26.74
C PHE A 341 -2.37 9.09 25.66
N TYR A 342 -2.44 7.90 25.05
CA TYR A 342 -3.48 7.56 24.09
C TYR A 342 -4.26 6.34 24.58
N ILE A 343 -5.59 6.42 24.52
CA ILE A 343 -6.50 5.34 24.94
C ILE A 343 -7.50 5.10 23.81
N PRO A 344 -7.29 4.05 22.99
CA PRO A 344 -8.20 3.74 21.87
C PRO A 344 -9.64 3.47 22.33
N ALA A 345 -9.81 2.93 23.54
CA ALA A 345 -11.13 2.66 24.11
C ALA A 345 -11.92 3.93 24.49
N LEU A 346 -11.25 5.08 24.65
CA LEU A 346 -11.89 6.36 24.99
C LEU A 346 -12.44 7.07 23.73
N GLY A 347 -11.79 6.85 22.60
CA GLY A 347 -12.13 7.41 21.30
C GLY A 347 -10.99 7.26 20.30
N PRO A 348 -11.26 7.48 19.00
CA PRO A 348 -10.25 7.38 17.95
C PRO A 348 -9.17 8.46 18.09
N ALA A 349 -8.03 8.27 17.42
CA ALA A 349 -7.00 9.30 17.33
C ALA A 349 -7.53 10.51 16.53
N PRO A 350 -7.04 11.74 16.81
CA PRO A 350 -7.44 12.90 16.04
C PRO A 350 -6.94 12.82 14.60
N ARG A 351 -7.54 13.60 13.70
CA ARG A 351 -7.26 13.55 12.24
C ARG A 351 -5.78 13.68 11.88
N TRP A 352 -5.02 14.49 12.61
CA TRP A 352 -3.60 14.69 12.38
C TRP A 352 -2.72 13.54 12.91
N CYS A 353 -3.28 12.61 13.69
CA CYS A 353 -2.64 11.42 14.22
C CYS A 353 -3.34 10.11 13.81
N SER A 354 -3.96 10.04 12.63
CA SER A 354 -4.63 8.80 12.19
C SER A 354 -3.68 7.59 12.12
N PHE A 355 -2.37 7.82 11.96
CA PHE A 355 -1.36 6.77 11.98
C PHE A 355 -1.25 6.07 13.34
N LEU A 356 -1.58 6.73 14.45
CA LEU A 356 -1.54 6.10 15.77
C LEU A 356 -2.53 4.95 15.87
N ASP A 357 -3.72 5.06 15.26
CA ASP A 357 -4.73 4.00 15.28
C ASP A 357 -4.20 2.74 14.59
N ASN A 358 -3.65 2.89 13.39
CA ASN A 358 -3.02 1.80 12.65
C ASN A 358 -1.88 1.16 13.45
N LEU A 359 -1.01 1.99 14.05
CA LEU A 359 0.13 1.49 14.83
C LEU A 359 -0.33 0.76 16.09
N THR A 360 -1.37 1.26 16.76
CA THR A 360 -1.95 0.54 17.89
C THR A 360 -2.59 -0.76 17.46
N GLU A 361 -3.34 -0.79 16.35
CA GLU A 361 -3.98 -1.99 15.80
C GLU A 361 -2.93 -3.04 15.39
N GLU A 362 -1.85 -2.65 14.71
CA GLU A 362 -0.71 -3.54 14.41
C GLU A 362 -0.06 -4.11 15.67
N LEU A 363 0.01 -3.32 16.74
CA LEU A 363 0.55 -3.75 18.04
C LEU A 363 -0.43 -4.61 18.84
N GLU A 364 -1.73 -4.46 18.59
CA GLU A 364 -2.77 -5.35 19.12
C GLU A 364 -2.82 -6.68 18.39
N GLU A 365 -2.58 -6.69 17.07
CA GLU A 365 -2.50 -7.89 16.24
C GLU A 365 -1.22 -8.70 16.51
N ASN A 366 -0.10 -8.02 16.85
CA ASN A 366 1.19 -8.65 17.14
C ASN A 366 1.64 -8.47 18.61
N PRO A 367 0.94 -9.07 19.61
CA PRO A 367 1.37 -9.02 21.01
C PRO A 367 2.61 -9.89 21.27
N GLU A 368 2.93 -10.83 20.37
CA GLU A 368 4.17 -11.60 20.40
C GLU A 368 5.26 -10.83 19.66
N SER A 369 5.91 -9.88 20.34
CA SER A 369 7.23 -9.46 19.90
C SER A 369 8.10 -10.71 19.87
N THR A 370 8.42 -11.19 18.68
CA THR A 370 9.30 -12.33 18.44
C THR A 370 10.66 -12.04 19.07
N ILE A 371 10.86 -12.51 20.30
CA ILE A 371 12.12 -12.47 21.07
C ILE A 371 13.29 -13.15 20.30
N TYR A 372 12.99 -13.72 19.13
CA TYR A 372 13.90 -14.43 18.25
C TYR A 372 14.21 -13.69 16.94
N ASP A 373 13.87 -12.41 16.78
CA ASP A 373 14.20 -11.66 15.55
C ASP A 373 15.70 -11.63 15.23
N ASP A 374 16.54 -11.60 16.28
CA ASP A 374 18.00 -11.62 16.13
C ASP A 374 18.58 -13.04 16.01
N TYR A 375 17.76 -14.08 16.14
CA TYR A 375 18.20 -15.48 16.12
C TYR A 375 17.74 -16.20 14.85
N LYS A 376 18.70 -16.71 14.08
CA LYS A 376 18.42 -17.59 12.95
C LYS A 376 18.32 -19.03 13.43
N PHE A 377 17.24 -19.72 13.05
CA PHE A 377 17.15 -21.16 13.19
C PHE A 377 18.07 -21.85 12.18
N VAL A 378 18.98 -22.68 12.66
CA VAL A 378 19.97 -23.43 11.89
C VAL A 378 19.76 -24.92 12.15
N THR A 379 19.53 -25.71 11.10
CA THR A 379 19.40 -27.16 11.25
C THR A 379 20.77 -27.79 11.51
N ARG A 380 20.80 -29.01 12.04
CA ARG A 380 22.07 -29.73 12.27
C ARG A 380 22.89 -29.90 10.99
N LYS A 381 22.23 -30.10 9.84
CA LYS A 381 22.86 -30.20 8.51
C LYS A 381 23.50 -28.88 8.08
N ASP A 382 22.83 -27.76 8.34
CA ASP A 382 23.37 -26.43 8.03
C ASP A 382 24.57 -26.08 8.94
N LEU A 383 24.52 -26.52 10.19
CA LEU A 383 25.62 -26.36 11.15
C LEU A 383 26.86 -27.16 10.71
N GLU A 384 26.64 -28.36 10.17
CA GLU A 384 27.68 -29.21 9.56
C GLU A 384 28.28 -28.58 8.30
N ASN A 385 27.43 -28.05 7.41
CA ASN A 385 27.87 -27.35 6.20
C ASN A 385 28.68 -26.08 6.49
N LEU A 386 28.39 -25.41 7.62
CA LEU A 386 29.12 -24.23 8.09
C LEU A 386 30.37 -24.58 8.92
N GLY A 387 30.61 -25.87 9.20
CA GLY A 387 31.77 -26.32 9.99
C GLY A 387 31.69 -25.98 11.49
N LEU A 388 30.48 -25.74 12.02
CA LEU A 388 30.26 -25.28 13.40
C LEU A 388 29.80 -26.38 14.37
N THR A 389 30.05 -27.65 14.04
CA THR A 389 29.69 -28.81 14.89
C THR A 389 30.32 -28.76 16.27
N HIS A 390 31.48 -28.14 16.40
CA HIS A 390 32.19 -27.96 17.67
C HIS A 390 31.49 -27.00 18.64
N LEU A 391 30.55 -26.17 18.16
CA LEU A 391 29.81 -25.22 19.01
C LEU A 391 28.55 -25.83 19.65
N ILE A 392 28.21 -27.09 19.33
CA ILE A 392 27.08 -27.80 19.92
C ILE A 392 27.33 -27.99 21.42
N GLY A 393 26.46 -27.42 22.25
CA GLY A 393 26.58 -27.43 23.72
C GLY A 393 27.19 -26.16 24.32
N SER A 394 27.68 -25.23 23.49
CA SER A 394 28.08 -23.89 23.94
C SER A 394 26.87 -22.96 24.10
N PRO A 395 26.95 -21.92 24.95
CA PRO A 395 25.85 -20.95 25.13
C PRO A 395 25.56 -20.11 23.88
N LEU A 396 26.40 -20.18 22.84
CA LEU A 396 26.22 -19.48 21.56
C LEU A 396 25.19 -20.16 20.65
N LEU A 397 24.87 -21.43 20.91
CA LEU A 397 23.87 -22.20 20.18
C LEU A 397 22.79 -22.68 21.13
N ARG A 398 21.58 -22.13 21.00
CA ARG A 398 20.44 -22.56 21.82
C ARG A 398 19.72 -23.70 21.10
N ALA A 399 19.77 -24.91 21.66
CA ALA A 399 19.04 -26.04 21.12
C ALA A 399 17.52 -25.80 21.17
N TYR A 400 16.83 -26.05 20.06
CA TYR A 400 15.37 -25.97 20.00
C TYR A 400 14.82 -27.02 19.04
N MET A 401 13.97 -27.90 19.57
CA MET A 401 13.33 -29.04 18.88
C MET A 401 14.34 -29.94 18.11
N HIS A 402 14.65 -29.58 16.86
CA HIS A 402 15.48 -30.35 15.92
C HIS A 402 16.59 -29.50 15.27
N GLY A 403 16.87 -28.31 15.80
CA GLY A 403 17.93 -27.43 15.34
C GLY A 403 18.48 -26.57 16.47
N PHE A 404 19.20 -25.52 16.08
CA PHE A 404 19.83 -24.58 16.98
C PHE A 404 19.49 -23.15 16.56
N PHE A 405 19.14 -22.31 17.51
CA PHE A 405 19.12 -20.87 17.31
C PHE A 405 20.54 -20.32 17.46
N MET A 406 20.98 -19.59 16.43
CA MET A 406 22.25 -18.89 16.37
C MET A 406 22.00 -17.41 16.13
N ASP A 407 22.75 -16.53 16.80
CA ASP A 407 22.69 -15.09 16.53
C ASP A 407 22.96 -14.79 15.05
N ILE A 408 22.13 -13.95 14.44
CA ILE A 408 22.20 -13.57 13.02
C ILE A 408 23.58 -13.03 12.65
N ARG A 409 24.19 -12.24 13.54
CA ARG A 409 25.52 -11.66 13.33
C ARG A 409 26.61 -12.74 13.23
N LEU A 410 26.54 -13.77 14.06
CA LEU A 410 27.47 -14.90 14.03
C LEU A 410 27.25 -15.74 12.78
N TYR A 411 25.98 -16.01 12.44
CA TYR A 411 25.63 -16.75 11.24
C TYR A 411 26.16 -16.08 9.97
N HIS A 412 26.03 -14.75 9.83
CA HIS A 412 26.55 -14.02 8.67
C HIS A 412 28.08 -14.07 8.59
N LYS A 413 28.79 -13.88 9.71
CA LYS A 413 30.25 -13.97 9.74
C LYS A 413 30.73 -15.35 9.31
N VAL A 414 30.11 -16.41 9.82
CA VAL A 414 30.51 -17.77 9.44
C VAL A 414 30.12 -18.06 7.99
N LYS A 415 28.95 -17.64 7.53
CA LYS A 415 28.55 -17.81 6.13
C LYS A 415 29.50 -17.11 5.15
N THR A 416 30.01 -15.92 5.51
CA THR A 416 31.01 -15.21 4.69
C THR A 416 32.37 -15.90 4.68
N MET A 417 32.76 -16.56 5.78
CA MET A 417 34.01 -17.32 5.85
C MET A 417 33.90 -18.68 5.14
N ALA A 418 32.75 -19.35 5.25
CA ALA A 418 32.53 -20.68 4.68
C ALA A 418 32.44 -20.65 3.14
N ASN A 419 31.85 -19.60 2.55
CA ASN A 419 31.67 -19.50 1.11
C ASN A 419 32.29 -18.22 0.50
N PRO A 420 33.64 -18.13 0.36
CA PRO A 420 34.30 -16.99 -0.29
C PRO A 420 33.97 -16.82 -1.78
N PHE A 421 33.58 -17.90 -2.46
CA PHE A 421 33.33 -17.93 -3.91
C PHE A 421 31.86 -17.72 -4.32
N ALA A 422 30.94 -17.56 -3.36
CA ALA A 422 29.51 -17.46 -3.64
C ALA A 422 29.16 -16.29 -4.58
N TYR A 423 29.93 -15.21 -4.56
CA TYR A 423 29.73 -14.07 -5.47
C TYR A 423 30.17 -14.40 -6.91
N GLU A 424 31.24 -15.18 -7.08
CA GLU A 424 31.73 -15.60 -8.39
C GLU A 424 30.85 -16.68 -9.00
N GLU A 425 30.37 -17.63 -8.21
CA GLU A 425 29.40 -18.65 -8.63
C GLU A 425 28.05 -18.01 -9.01
N TYR A 426 27.54 -17.10 -8.17
CA TYR A 426 26.33 -16.35 -8.49
C TYR A 426 26.47 -15.55 -9.78
N ARG A 427 27.64 -14.95 -10.03
CA ARG A 427 27.94 -14.23 -11.27
C ARG A 427 28.00 -15.19 -12.47
N LYS A 428 28.63 -16.35 -12.33
CA LYS A 428 28.72 -17.38 -13.39
C LYS A 428 27.34 -17.95 -13.73
N ASP A 429 26.48 -18.20 -12.75
CA ASP A 429 25.13 -18.71 -12.98
C ASP A 429 24.21 -17.65 -13.57
N ARG A 430 24.35 -16.38 -13.16
CA ARG A 430 23.67 -15.25 -13.83
C ARG A 430 24.10 -15.09 -15.28
N ILE A 431 25.39 -15.28 -15.58
CA ILE A 431 25.91 -15.25 -16.95
C ILE A 431 25.36 -16.44 -17.76
N ARG A 432 25.36 -17.65 -17.19
CA ARG A 432 24.77 -18.85 -17.81
C ARG A 432 23.29 -18.68 -18.10
N GLN A 433 22.50 -18.20 -17.15
CA GLN A 433 21.07 -17.92 -17.35
C GLN A 433 20.84 -16.93 -18.48
N LYS A 434 21.67 -15.88 -18.57
CA LYS A 434 21.59 -14.89 -19.66
C LYS A 434 22.00 -15.45 -21.02
N ILE A 435 22.92 -16.42 -21.04
CA ILE A 435 23.31 -17.19 -22.23
C ILE A 435 22.21 -18.18 -22.61
N GLU A 436 21.53 -18.80 -21.65
CA GLU A 436 20.41 -19.72 -21.88
C GLU A 436 19.21 -18.95 -22.46
N GLU A 437 18.88 -17.79 -21.90
CA GLU A 437 17.85 -16.88 -22.39
C GLU A 437 18.17 -16.40 -23.82
N SER A 438 19.44 -16.07 -24.11
CA SER A 438 19.84 -15.71 -25.48
C SER A 438 19.84 -16.92 -26.44
N ARG A 439 20.10 -18.15 -25.95
CA ARG A 439 19.96 -19.39 -26.71
C ARG A 439 18.50 -19.73 -27.02
N THR A 440 17.54 -19.46 -26.14
CA THR A 440 16.11 -19.68 -26.41
C THR A 440 15.55 -18.79 -27.53
N GLN A 441 16.23 -17.68 -27.86
CA GLN A 441 15.88 -16.81 -28.99
C GLN A 441 16.48 -17.27 -30.33
N ARG A 442 17.43 -18.22 -30.33
CA ARG A 442 17.90 -18.92 -31.54
C ARG A 442 17.10 -20.22 -31.70
N VAL A 443 16.66 -20.46 -32.93
CA VAL A 443 15.77 -21.57 -33.34
C VAL A 443 16.20 -22.89 -32.72
N GLN A 444 15.35 -23.49 -31.88
CA GLN A 444 15.49 -24.88 -31.49
C GLN A 444 15.26 -25.76 -32.73
N LEU A 445 16.33 -26.28 -33.31
CA LEU A 445 16.26 -27.33 -34.34
C LEU A 445 15.57 -28.56 -33.72
N LYS A 446 14.35 -28.86 -34.18
CA LYS A 446 13.60 -30.04 -33.74
C LYS A 446 14.14 -31.24 -34.51
N LYS A 447 14.75 -32.19 -33.79
CA LYS A 447 15.29 -33.44 -34.35
C LYS A 447 14.23 -34.17 -35.20
N LEU A 448 14.55 -34.42 -36.46
CA LEU A 448 13.68 -35.18 -37.37
C LEU A 448 13.75 -36.69 -37.06
N PRO A 449 12.64 -37.43 -37.19
CA PRO A 449 12.64 -38.88 -37.01
C PRO A 449 13.41 -39.63 -38.13
N LYS A 450 13.91 -40.82 -37.82
CA LYS A 450 14.80 -41.60 -38.71
C LYS A 450 14.08 -42.23 -39.92
N VAL A 451 12.80 -42.61 -39.78
CA VAL A 451 12.00 -43.22 -40.86
C VAL A 451 10.93 -42.24 -41.34
N ASN A 452 10.68 -42.19 -42.66
CA ASN A 452 9.72 -41.29 -43.30
C ASN A 452 10.00 -39.78 -43.11
N LYS A 453 11.27 -39.36 -43.28
CA LYS A 453 11.74 -37.97 -43.19
C LYS A 453 10.92 -36.98 -44.04
N GLU A 454 10.59 -37.37 -45.28
CA GLU A 454 9.83 -36.51 -46.21
C GLU A 454 8.36 -36.32 -45.77
N LEU A 455 7.77 -37.32 -45.12
CA LEU A 455 6.41 -37.24 -44.57
C LEU A 455 6.36 -36.40 -43.30
N ALA A 456 7.36 -36.53 -42.42
CA ALA A 456 7.50 -35.71 -41.22
C ALA A 456 7.68 -34.22 -41.59
N MET A 457 8.53 -33.92 -42.59
CA MET A 457 8.70 -32.57 -43.13
C MET A 457 7.41 -32.01 -43.74
N LYS A 458 6.64 -32.83 -44.47
CA LYS A 458 5.34 -32.41 -45.02
C LYS A 458 4.32 -32.08 -43.92
N LEU A 459 4.29 -32.85 -42.83
CA LEU A 459 3.41 -32.60 -41.69
C LEU A 459 3.84 -31.35 -40.91
N MET A 460 5.15 -31.07 -40.82
CA MET A 460 5.69 -29.83 -40.26
C MET A 460 5.31 -28.62 -41.13
N GLU A 461 5.54 -28.68 -42.45
CA GLU A 461 5.15 -27.62 -43.40
C GLU A 461 3.62 -27.37 -43.40
N GLU A 462 2.79 -28.42 -43.33
CA GLU A 462 1.33 -28.27 -43.20
C GLU A 462 0.91 -27.68 -41.85
N SER A 463 1.65 -27.96 -40.77
CA SER A 463 1.39 -27.37 -39.45
C SER A 463 1.78 -25.89 -39.37
N GLU A 464 2.76 -25.45 -40.18
CA GLU A 464 3.26 -24.07 -40.22
C GLU A 464 2.44 -23.14 -41.13
N LEU A 465 1.71 -23.66 -42.11
CA LEU A 465 0.84 -22.86 -42.99
C LEU A 465 -0.51 -22.54 -42.31
N PRO A 466 -0.82 -21.27 -41.95
CA PRO A 466 -2.02 -20.93 -41.21
C PRO A 466 -3.22 -20.81 -42.16
N THR A 467 -3.82 -21.94 -42.55
CA THR A 467 -5.03 -21.93 -43.36
C THR A 467 -6.30 -21.94 -42.49
N ARG A 468 -7.04 -20.83 -42.57
CA ARG A 468 -8.34 -20.64 -41.92
C ARG A 468 -9.35 -21.70 -42.41
N LYS A 469 -9.96 -22.39 -41.45
CA LYS A 469 -11.13 -23.30 -41.54
C LYS A 469 -10.86 -24.69 -42.14
N LYS A 470 -10.36 -25.61 -41.31
CA LYS A 470 -10.77 -27.04 -41.23
C LYS A 470 -10.45 -27.55 -39.82
N LYS A 471 -11.29 -28.44 -39.29
CA LYS A 471 -11.20 -29.03 -37.93
C LYS A 471 -9.77 -29.48 -37.61
N LYS A 472 -9.30 -29.22 -36.37
CA LYS A 472 -8.06 -29.77 -35.78
C LYS A 472 -7.90 -31.22 -36.22
N LYS A 473 -6.95 -31.49 -37.13
CA LYS A 473 -6.32 -32.80 -37.22
C LYS A 473 -5.16 -32.73 -36.24
N ASP A 474 -5.18 -33.61 -35.24
CA ASP A 474 -4.13 -33.69 -34.24
C ASP A 474 -2.77 -33.87 -34.91
N ASN A 475 -1.74 -33.20 -34.38
CA ASN A 475 -0.37 -33.31 -34.88
C ASN A 475 0.10 -34.77 -34.72
N LEU A 476 0.02 -35.54 -35.80
CA LEU A 476 0.44 -36.95 -35.86
C LEU A 476 1.90 -37.17 -35.43
N LEU A 477 2.72 -36.12 -35.51
CA LEU A 477 4.12 -36.15 -35.10
C LEU A 477 4.31 -36.14 -33.58
N SER A 478 3.34 -35.61 -32.82
CA SER A 478 3.40 -35.54 -31.35
C SER A 478 2.50 -36.57 -30.65
N ASP A 479 1.72 -37.35 -31.39
CA ASP A 479 0.83 -38.38 -30.84
C ASP A 479 1.59 -39.70 -30.68
N ASP A 480 1.76 -40.16 -29.43
CA ASP A 480 2.50 -41.37 -29.07
C ASP A 480 1.97 -42.63 -29.78
N ARG A 481 0.71 -42.65 -30.22
CA ARG A 481 0.12 -43.79 -30.96
C ARG A 481 0.72 -43.98 -32.35
N PHE A 482 1.25 -42.92 -32.97
CA PHE A 482 1.80 -42.94 -34.33
C PHE A 482 3.33 -42.95 -34.35
N LYS A 483 3.98 -42.99 -33.19
CA LYS A 483 5.43 -43.10 -33.05
C LYS A 483 6.02 -44.29 -33.81
N VAL A 484 5.28 -45.40 -33.84
CA VAL A 484 5.65 -46.63 -34.57
C VAL A 484 5.81 -46.40 -36.08
N MET A 485 5.06 -45.47 -36.68
CA MET A 485 5.12 -45.14 -38.12
C MET A 485 6.41 -44.41 -38.52
N PHE A 486 7.09 -43.79 -37.54
CA PHE A 486 8.31 -42.99 -37.74
C PHE A 486 9.59 -43.69 -37.22
N GLU A 487 9.44 -44.88 -36.62
CA GLU A 487 10.56 -45.70 -36.11
C GLU A 487 10.70 -47.04 -36.87
N ASN A 488 9.62 -47.65 -37.34
CA ASN A 488 9.67 -48.95 -38.03
C ASN A 488 9.87 -48.81 -39.56
N PRO A 489 10.86 -49.52 -40.15
CA PRO A 489 11.16 -49.47 -41.58
C PRO A 489 10.06 -50.06 -42.47
N ASP A 490 9.24 -50.98 -41.95
CA ASP A 490 8.14 -51.62 -42.69
C ASP A 490 7.03 -50.63 -43.10
N TYR A 491 6.97 -49.46 -42.47
CA TYR A 491 6.02 -48.38 -42.79
C TYR A 491 6.62 -47.32 -43.74
N GLN A 492 7.79 -47.59 -44.33
CA GLN A 492 8.42 -46.70 -45.31
C GLN A 492 7.55 -46.59 -46.57
N VAL A 493 7.25 -45.35 -46.99
CA VAL A 493 6.42 -45.13 -48.17
C VAL A 493 7.23 -45.34 -49.45
N ASP A 494 6.87 -46.38 -50.20
CA ASP A 494 7.49 -46.72 -51.48
C ASP A 494 6.89 -45.91 -52.64
N GLU A 495 7.64 -44.90 -53.09
CA GLU A 495 7.28 -44.03 -54.22
C GLU A 495 7.18 -44.75 -55.58
N ARG A 496 7.66 -45.99 -55.66
CA ARG A 496 7.66 -46.82 -56.87
C ARG A 496 6.40 -47.67 -57.03
N SER A 497 5.57 -47.76 -55.99
CA SER A 497 4.30 -48.50 -56.05
C SER A 497 3.31 -47.84 -57.02
N GLU A 498 2.57 -48.66 -57.77
CA GLU A 498 1.58 -48.18 -58.76
C GLU A 498 0.44 -47.41 -58.07
N GLU A 499 0.04 -47.85 -56.87
CA GLU A 499 -1.01 -47.22 -56.07
C GLU A 499 -0.65 -45.78 -55.64
N PHE A 500 0.61 -45.55 -55.24
CA PHE A 500 1.09 -44.22 -54.84
C PHE A 500 1.16 -43.23 -56.02
N ARG A 501 1.56 -43.73 -57.21
CA ARG A 501 1.63 -42.93 -58.44
C ARG A 501 0.25 -42.57 -59.02
N LEU A 502 -0.73 -43.46 -58.87
CA LEU A 502 -2.12 -43.22 -59.31
C LEU A 502 -2.83 -42.19 -58.43
N LEU A 503 -2.59 -42.20 -57.12
CA LEU A 503 -3.20 -41.26 -56.17
C LEU A 503 -2.59 -39.85 -56.23
N ASN A 504 -1.33 -39.71 -56.64
CA ASN A 504 -0.64 -38.42 -56.73
C ASN A 504 -0.04 -38.15 -58.12
N PRO A 505 -0.82 -37.66 -59.10
CA PRO A 505 -0.36 -37.51 -60.49
C PRO A 505 0.59 -36.31 -60.77
N ILE A 506 0.96 -35.48 -59.77
CA ILE A 506 1.76 -34.24 -59.98
C ILE A 506 2.92 -34.11 -58.97
N VAL A 507 3.72 -35.16 -58.80
CA VAL A 507 4.76 -35.19 -57.73
C VAL A 507 6.16 -34.74 -58.18
N SER A 508 6.47 -34.68 -59.48
CA SER A 508 7.86 -34.47 -59.92
C SER A 508 8.49 -33.13 -59.46
N LYS A 509 7.80 -32.00 -59.62
CA LYS A 509 8.40 -30.67 -59.33
C LYS A 509 8.42 -30.25 -57.85
N VAL A 510 7.53 -30.80 -57.01
CA VAL A 510 7.44 -30.45 -55.58
C VAL A 510 8.30 -31.40 -54.72
N GLY A 511 8.45 -32.66 -55.15
CA GLY A 511 9.36 -33.61 -54.51
C GLY A 511 10.84 -33.25 -54.69
N GLU A 512 11.24 -32.78 -55.88
CA GLU A 512 12.64 -32.40 -56.17
C GLU A 512 13.14 -31.23 -55.30
N LYS A 513 12.30 -30.18 -55.14
CA LYS A 513 12.63 -29.05 -54.25
C LYS A 513 12.73 -29.46 -52.77
N ARG A 514 11.90 -30.43 -52.34
CA ARG A 514 11.94 -30.96 -50.96
C ARG A 514 13.17 -31.82 -50.73
N ARG A 515 13.58 -32.64 -51.71
CA ARG A 515 14.82 -33.41 -51.64
C ARG A 515 16.07 -32.53 -51.56
N GLN A 516 16.12 -31.43 -52.31
CA GLN A 516 17.21 -30.45 -52.23
C GLN A 516 17.30 -29.76 -50.86
N LYS A 517 16.16 -29.41 -50.25
CA LYS A 517 16.14 -28.88 -48.88
C LYS A 517 16.56 -29.93 -47.84
N LEU A 518 16.16 -31.18 -48.04
CA LEU A 518 16.51 -32.29 -47.14
C LEU A 518 18.02 -32.57 -47.16
N SER A 519 18.68 -32.50 -48.34
CA SER A 519 20.13 -32.66 -48.44
C SER A 519 20.92 -31.53 -47.77
N GLN A 520 20.40 -30.30 -47.80
CA GLN A 520 21.04 -29.15 -47.12
C GLN A 520 20.94 -29.25 -45.59
N LEU A 521 19.80 -29.72 -45.06
CA LEU A 521 19.60 -29.91 -43.62
C LEU A 521 20.42 -31.08 -43.06
N VAL A 522 20.55 -32.18 -43.82
CA VAL A 522 21.39 -33.32 -43.41
C VAL A 522 22.88 -32.93 -43.41
N GLN A 523 23.33 -32.11 -44.38
CA GLN A 523 24.69 -31.55 -44.37
C GLN A 523 24.96 -30.63 -43.17
N GLN A 524 23.95 -29.93 -42.66
CA GLN A 524 24.07 -29.10 -41.46
C GLN A 524 24.08 -29.94 -40.17
N GLU A 525 23.29 -31.02 -40.08
CA GLU A 525 23.34 -31.95 -38.94
C GLU A 525 24.66 -32.72 -38.87
N GLU A 526 25.25 -33.11 -40.01
CA GLU A 526 26.56 -33.79 -40.05
C GLU A 526 27.74 -32.85 -39.69
N GLN A 527 27.59 -31.53 -39.90
CA GLN A 527 28.61 -30.53 -39.50
C GLN A 527 28.57 -30.21 -38.00
N GLU A 528 27.46 -30.41 -37.29
CA GLU A 528 27.36 -30.17 -35.84
C GLU A 528 27.83 -31.36 -34.98
N GLU A 529 27.96 -32.58 -35.52
CA GLU A 529 28.47 -33.75 -34.77
C GLU A 529 30.00 -33.81 -34.64
N GLU A 530 30.77 -32.97 -35.36
CA GLU A 530 32.25 -32.96 -35.31
C GLU A 530 32.92 -31.76 -34.60
N GLU A 531 32.19 -30.84 -33.95
CA GLU A 531 32.84 -29.76 -33.18
C GLU A 531 32.98 -30.08 -31.68
N VAL A 532 34.06 -30.76 -31.34
CA VAL A 532 34.64 -30.76 -30.00
C VAL A 532 35.48 -29.48 -29.82
N GLU A 533 35.01 -28.64 -28.90
CA GLU A 533 35.72 -27.64 -28.11
C GLU A 533 36.93 -26.90 -28.71
N GLY A 534 36.73 -25.61 -28.96
CA GLY A 534 37.69 -24.61 -28.51
C GLY A 534 38.72 -24.15 -29.52
N ARG A 535 38.31 -23.21 -30.39
CA ARG A 535 39.21 -22.17 -30.89
C ARG A 535 38.42 -20.90 -31.21
N GLY A 536 38.83 -19.80 -30.60
CA GLY A 536 38.33 -18.47 -30.95
C GLY A 536 39.00 -17.95 -32.22
N SER A 537 38.21 -17.31 -33.07
CA SER A 537 38.66 -16.44 -34.16
C SER A 537 37.52 -15.44 -34.39
N SER A 538 37.71 -14.16 -34.02
CA SER A 538 38.25 -13.08 -34.86
C SER A 538 37.26 -12.61 -35.92
N GLU A 539 36.95 -11.32 -35.84
CA GLU A 539 36.16 -10.54 -36.79
C GLU A 539 36.68 -10.67 -38.23
N GLU A 540 35.77 -10.85 -39.19
CA GLU A 540 35.96 -10.40 -40.57
C GLU A 540 34.63 -9.86 -41.12
N GLU A 541 34.73 -8.72 -41.80
CA GLU A 541 33.67 -7.93 -42.41
C GLU A 541 33.32 -8.41 -43.84
N GLU A 542 32.07 -8.10 -44.23
CA GLU A 542 31.54 -7.79 -45.58
C GLU A 542 31.82 -8.72 -46.79
N SER A 543 30.72 -9.13 -47.45
CA SER A 543 30.57 -8.93 -48.90
C SER A 543 29.11 -9.03 -49.35
N SER A 544 28.64 -7.94 -49.95
CA SER A 544 27.42 -7.81 -50.74
C SER A 544 27.68 -8.33 -52.15
N ASP A 545 26.79 -9.16 -52.71
CA ASP A 545 26.64 -9.24 -54.16
C ASP A 545 25.19 -9.55 -54.57
N ASP A 546 24.74 -8.76 -55.53
CA ASP A 546 23.41 -8.65 -56.15
C ASP A 546 23.53 -9.25 -57.56
N ASP A 547 22.79 -10.32 -57.90
CA ASP A 547 22.80 -10.86 -59.27
C ASP A 547 21.48 -11.57 -59.65
N ASP A 548 20.42 -10.79 -59.80
CA ASP A 548 19.16 -11.21 -60.42
C ASP A 548 19.33 -11.33 -61.97
N LYS A 549 19.74 -12.50 -62.49
CA LYS A 549 19.50 -12.89 -63.92
C LYS A 549 19.81 -14.34 -64.37
N SER A 550 20.14 -15.29 -63.50
CA SER A 550 20.57 -16.65 -63.90
C SER A 550 19.49 -17.56 -64.55
N TRP A 551 18.19 -17.28 -64.38
CA TRP A 551 17.14 -18.21 -64.81
C TRP A 551 16.89 -18.25 -66.34
N VAL A 552 17.27 -17.20 -67.08
CA VAL A 552 16.97 -17.10 -68.52
C VAL A 552 17.94 -17.92 -69.37
N GLU A 553 19.18 -18.08 -68.90
CA GLU A 553 20.21 -18.86 -69.58
C GLU A 553 19.99 -20.37 -69.40
N GLU A 554 19.63 -20.81 -68.19
CA GLU A 554 19.32 -22.20 -67.88
C GLU A 554 18.10 -22.75 -68.67
N VAL A 555 17.08 -21.92 -68.88
CA VAL A 555 15.88 -22.30 -69.66
C VAL A 555 16.19 -22.47 -71.16
N ARG A 556 17.21 -21.78 -71.68
CA ARG A 556 17.65 -21.92 -73.08
C ARG A 556 18.43 -23.21 -73.30
N GLU A 557 19.30 -23.58 -72.36
CA GLU A 557 20.07 -24.82 -72.43
C GLU A 557 19.18 -26.06 -72.30
N GLN A 558 18.22 -26.05 -71.37
CA GLN A 558 17.28 -27.16 -71.20
C GLN A 558 16.40 -27.39 -72.44
N ARG A 559 15.95 -26.34 -73.13
CA ARG A 559 15.19 -26.49 -74.39
C ARG A 559 16.02 -27.08 -75.53
N ARG A 560 17.35 -26.93 -75.47
CA ARG A 560 18.28 -27.47 -76.46
C ARG A 560 18.50 -28.97 -76.24
N LEU A 561 18.61 -29.40 -74.97
CA LEU A 561 18.73 -30.79 -74.56
C LEU A 561 17.45 -31.62 -74.82
N ILE A 562 16.27 -31.08 -74.52
CA ILE A 562 14.98 -31.79 -74.75
C ILE A 562 14.74 -32.09 -76.25
N ARG A 563 15.17 -31.19 -77.14
CA ARG A 563 15.08 -31.42 -78.60
C ARG A 563 16.10 -32.42 -79.12
N ALA A 564 17.19 -32.65 -78.40
CA ALA A 564 18.18 -33.66 -78.71
C ALA A 564 17.67 -35.06 -78.29
N GLU A 565 17.10 -35.18 -77.09
CA GLU A 565 16.52 -36.44 -76.59
C GLU A 565 15.30 -36.91 -77.39
N GLU A 566 14.43 -35.99 -77.86
CA GLU A 566 13.30 -36.36 -78.75
C GLU A 566 13.77 -36.90 -80.12
N ARG A 567 14.98 -36.56 -80.57
CA ARG A 567 15.55 -37.07 -81.83
C ARG A 567 16.19 -38.45 -81.65
N GLU A 568 16.79 -38.74 -80.49
CA GLU A 568 17.35 -40.06 -80.17
C GLU A 568 16.25 -41.10 -79.90
N ASN A 569 15.16 -40.73 -79.22
CA ASN A 569 14.05 -41.65 -78.95
C ASN A 569 13.23 -42.05 -80.18
N ARG A 570 13.38 -41.36 -81.32
CA ARG A 570 12.72 -41.75 -82.60
C ARG A 570 13.49 -42.79 -83.41
N GLN A 571 14.73 -43.12 -83.04
CA GLN A 571 15.58 -44.06 -83.79
C GLN A 571 15.65 -45.48 -83.19
N GLN A 572 14.96 -45.76 -82.07
CA GLN A 572 15.11 -47.03 -81.32
C GLN A 572 13.79 -47.81 -81.07
N GLU A 573 12.89 -47.92 -82.04
CA GLU A 573 11.79 -48.90 -81.97
C GLU A 573 12.01 -50.08 -82.93
N PRO A 574 12.20 -51.32 -82.44
CA PRO A 574 12.01 -52.53 -83.23
C PRO A 574 10.69 -53.24 -82.90
N GLN A 575 10.02 -53.70 -83.97
CA GLN A 575 8.77 -54.47 -83.99
C GLN A 575 8.88 -55.83 -83.26
N ARG A 576 7.82 -56.26 -82.56
CA ARG A 576 7.32 -57.66 -82.53
C ARG A 576 5.94 -57.80 -81.89
N HIS A 577 5.15 -58.72 -82.46
CA HIS A 577 3.71 -58.93 -82.34
C HIS A 577 3.21 -59.63 -81.05
N SER A 578 2.01 -59.20 -80.60
CA SER A 578 0.79 -59.93 -80.17
C SER A 578 0.89 -61.30 -79.49
N GLN A 579 0.24 -61.46 -78.31
CA GLN A 579 -0.98 -62.29 -78.16
C GLN A 579 -1.86 -61.84 -76.95
N PRO A 580 -3.20 -61.88 -77.05
CA PRO A 580 -4.14 -61.41 -76.01
C PRO A 580 -4.74 -62.56 -75.16
N ARG A 581 -5.18 -62.24 -73.92
CA ARG A 581 -6.09 -63.11 -73.14
C ARG A 581 -7.49 -62.51 -73.05
N PHE A 582 -8.43 -63.43 -73.12
CA PHE A 582 -9.82 -63.33 -73.54
C PHE A 582 -10.73 -63.31 -72.32
N TYR A 583 -11.68 -62.37 -72.22
CA TYR A 583 -13.11 -62.61 -71.91
C TYR A 583 -13.92 -61.35 -72.29
N GLN A 584 -14.96 -61.60 -73.10
CA GLN A 584 -15.76 -60.66 -73.89
C GLN A 584 -16.74 -59.83 -73.05
N ILE A 585 -17.11 -58.63 -73.51
CA ILE A 585 -18.40 -58.24 -74.16
C ILE A 585 -18.27 -56.72 -74.43
N LYS A 586 -18.66 -56.09 -75.56
CA LYS A 586 -19.32 -56.44 -76.83
C LYS A 586 -18.94 -55.37 -77.86
N ALA A 587 -18.87 -55.76 -79.13
CA ALA A 587 -18.49 -54.91 -80.27
C ALA A 587 -19.51 -53.81 -80.57
N GLY A 588 -19.03 -52.59 -80.85
CA GLY A 588 -19.87 -51.54 -81.42
C GLY A 588 -19.36 -50.09 -81.31
N GLU A 589 -18.44 -49.76 -80.40
CA GLU A 589 -18.04 -48.36 -80.20
C GLU A 589 -16.51 -48.19 -80.17
N GLU A 590 -16.00 -47.51 -81.21
CA GLU A 590 -14.63 -47.04 -81.32
C GLU A 590 -14.40 -45.83 -80.41
N PHE A 591 -13.49 -45.96 -79.46
CA PHE A 591 -13.06 -44.89 -78.57
C PHE A 591 -12.13 -43.92 -79.30
N ARG A 592 -12.61 -42.73 -79.66
CA ARG A 592 -11.79 -41.60 -80.13
C ARG A 592 -11.64 -40.60 -78.99
N SER A 593 -10.45 -40.54 -78.38
CA SER A 593 -10.16 -39.65 -77.26
C SER A 593 -9.96 -38.20 -77.71
N PHE A 594 -10.52 -37.28 -76.94
CA PHE A 594 -10.77 -35.86 -77.23
C PHE A 594 -9.52 -34.95 -77.23
N GLY A 595 -8.32 -35.50 -77.44
CA GLY A 595 -7.05 -34.75 -77.34
C GLY A 595 -6.62 -34.03 -78.62
N ASP A 596 -7.00 -34.53 -79.80
CA ASP A 596 -6.37 -34.14 -81.06
C ASP A 596 -7.05 -33.01 -81.84
N VAL A 597 -8.24 -32.56 -81.40
CA VAL A 597 -8.97 -31.47 -82.09
C VAL A 597 -8.52 -30.09 -81.61
N ALA A 598 -8.01 -29.97 -80.37
CA ALA A 598 -7.64 -28.69 -79.77
C ALA A 598 -6.26 -28.16 -80.19
N ARG A 599 -5.37 -29.00 -80.71
CA ARG A 599 -4.00 -28.59 -81.12
C ARG A 599 -3.90 -28.03 -82.54
N LYS A 600 -4.88 -28.26 -83.42
CA LYS A 600 -4.87 -27.75 -84.80
C LYS A 600 -5.42 -26.32 -84.96
N GLN A 601 -6.07 -25.74 -83.95
CA GLN A 601 -6.61 -24.37 -84.03
C GLN A 601 -5.58 -23.26 -83.73
N LYS A 602 -4.38 -23.61 -83.26
CA LYS A 602 -3.34 -22.64 -82.87
C LYS A 602 -2.35 -22.26 -83.98
N MET A 603 -2.50 -22.79 -85.20
CA MET A 603 -1.63 -22.50 -86.35
C MET A 603 -2.44 -22.17 -87.63
N THR A 604 -3.25 -21.11 -87.58
CA THR A 604 -3.95 -20.56 -88.77
C THR A 604 -3.91 -19.03 -88.73
N SER A 605 -3.76 -18.39 -89.89
CA SER A 605 -3.64 -16.93 -90.02
C SER A 605 -4.95 -16.19 -89.70
N LEU A 606 -4.82 -14.91 -89.38
CA LEU A 606 -5.89 -14.07 -88.79
C LEU A 606 -7.08 -13.88 -89.75
N GLU A 607 -6.85 -13.90 -91.06
CA GLU A 607 -7.87 -13.77 -92.10
C GLU A 607 -8.72 -15.04 -92.28
N GLU A 608 -8.13 -16.21 -92.07
CA GLU A 608 -8.84 -17.50 -92.10
C GLU A 608 -9.69 -17.75 -90.84
N ARG A 609 -9.38 -17.03 -89.74
CA ARG A 609 -10.20 -17.02 -88.51
C ARG A 609 -11.44 -16.15 -88.67
N LEU A 610 -11.30 -14.99 -89.32
CA LEU A 610 -12.43 -14.08 -89.56
C LEU A 610 -13.47 -14.71 -90.50
N GLN A 611 -13.04 -15.44 -91.53
CA GLN A 611 -13.96 -16.17 -92.43
C GLN A 611 -14.68 -17.36 -91.76
N ARG A 612 -14.08 -18.01 -90.74
CA ARG A 612 -14.72 -19.08 -89.94
C ARG A 612 -15.70 -18.53 -88.90
N GLU A 613 -15.42 -17.35 -88.34
CA GLU A 613 -16.36 -16.65 -87.44
C GLU A 613 -17.55 -16.06 -88.19
N GLU A 614 -17.37 -15.57 -89.42
CA GLU A 614 -18.47 -15.11 -90.27
C GLU A 614 -19.38 -16.25 -90.76
N SER A 615 -18.83 -17.46 -90.94
CA SER A 615 -19.58 -18.66 -91.35
C SER A 615 -20.25 -19.42 -90.19
N SER A 616 -19.87 -19.15 -88.93
CA SER A 616 -20.43 -19.78 -87.72
C SER A 616 -21.42 -18.89 -86.95
N GLY A 617 -22.06 -17.94 -87.64
CA GLY A 617 -22.88 -16.89 -87.03
C GLY A 617 -24.22 -17.28 -86.38
N ARG A 618 -24.42 -18.46 -85.78
CA ARG A 618 -25.73 -18.82 -85.16
C ARG A 618 -25.74 -19.61 -83.84
N LEU A 619 -24.61 -20.05 -83.27
CA LEU A 619 -24.61 -20.80 -82.00
C LEU A 619 -23.33 -20.55 -81.19
N ASN A 620 -23.47 -20.04 -79.94
CA ASN A 620 -22.36 -19.92 -78.99
C ASN A 620 -22.55 -20.92 -77.83
N LEU A 621 -21.49 -21.69 -77.57
CA LEU A 621 -21.40 -22.73 -76.54
C LEU A 621 -20.24 -22.37 -75.60
N ASN A 622 -20.55 -22.09 -74.32
CA ASN A 622 -19.54 -21.81 -73.30
C ASN A 622 -19.58 -22.90 -72.23
N ASP A 623 -18.43 -23.55 -72.02
CA ASP A 623 -18.24 -24.59 -71.00
C ASP A 623 -17.59 -23.98 -69.74
N THR A 624 -18.26 -24.09 -68.59
CA THR A 624 -17.68 -23.76 -67.27
C THR A 624 -17.25 -25.04 -66.55
N ALA A 625 -16.15 -24.94 -65.80
CA ALA A 625 -15.27 -26.06 -65.41
C ALA A 625 -15.83 -27.07 -64.40
N VAL A 626 -17.14 -27.13 -64.16
CA VAL A 626 -17.75 -28.17 -63.33
C VAL A 626 -19.10 -28.60 -63.91
N GLY A 627 -19.06 -29.47 -64.92
CA GLY A 627 -20.11 -30.45 -65.18
C GLY A 627 -21.48 -29.99 -65.71
N SER A 628 -21.65 -28.77 -66.21
CA SER A 628 -22.90 -28.36 -66.89
C SER A 628 -22.66 -27.45 -68.09
N LYS A 629 -23.35 -27.73 -69.21
CA LYS A 629 -23.23 -27.06 -70.52
C LYS A 629 -24.35 -26.04 -70.75
N GLN A 630 -24.01 -24.81 -71.16
CA GLN A 630 -25.00 -23.80 -71.57
C GLN A 630 -24.89 -23.50 -73.08
N LEU A 631 -26.04 -23.53 -73.77
CA LEU A 631 -26.22 -23.18 -75.18
C LEU A 631 -27.00 -21.87 -75.28
N THR A 632 -26.45 -20.88 -75.99
CA THR A 632 -27.19 -19.64 -76.31
C THR A 632 -27.22 -19.39 -77.82
N PHE A 633 -28.41 -19.12 -78.35
CA PHE A 633 -28.65 -18.77 -79.75
C PHE A 633 -29.04 -17.29 -79.85
N THR A 634 -28.45 -16.57 -80.79
CA THR A 634 -28.80 -15.18 -81.09
C THR A 634 -29.40 -15.08 -82.49
N LEU A 635 -30.68 -14.70 -82.57
CA LEU A 635 -31.38 -14.50 -83.85
C LEU A 635 -31.26 -13.03 -84.30
N LYS A 636 -30.67 -12.77 -85.48
CA LYS A 636 -30.65 -11.43 -86.10
C LYS A 636 -32.05 -11.05 -86.60
N LYS A 637 -32.59 -9.95 -86.09
CA LYS A 637 -33.88 -9.36 -86.48
C LYS A 637 -33.70 -8.55 -87.78
N VAL A 638 -34.35 -8.97 -88.87
CA VAL A 638 -34.44 -8.20 -90.14
C VAL A 638 -35.59 -7.20 -90.03
N ARG A 639 -35.39 -5.92 -90.35
CA ARG A 639 -36.45 -4.90 -90.42
C ARG A 639 -37.07 -4.87 -91.81
N PHE A 640 -38.40 -4.94 -91.94
CA PHE A 640 -39.14 -4.33 -93.07
C PHE A 640 -40.59 -3.91 -92.70
N LEU A 641 -40.83 -2.61 -92.92
CA LEU A 641 -42.02 -1.84 -93.35
C LEU A 641 -43.48 -2.19 -92.95
N LYS A 642 -44.12 -1.16 -92.37
CA LYS A 642 -45.47 -0.55 -92.58
C LYS A 642 -46.74 -1.42 -92.62
N LEU A 643 -47.71 -1.07 -91.76
CA LEU A 643 -49.18 -0.91 -91.95
C LEU A 643 -49.76 -0.92 -90.51
N GLY A 644 -50.46 0.07 -89.97
CA GLY A 644 -51.38 1.04 -90.53
C GLY A 644 -52.78 0.76 -89.94
N LEU A 645 -53.35 1.78 -89.28
CA LEU A 645 -54.76 1.89 -88.81
C LEU A 645 -55.10 1.03 -87.58
N MET A 646 -55.81 1.50 -86.56
CA MET A 646 -56.82 2.56 -86.47
C MET A 646 -56.81 3.14 -85.05
#